data_AF-A0A3A8ZBJ9-F1
#
_entry.id   AF-A0A3A8ZBJ9-F1
#
_cell.length_a   1.000
_cell.length_b   1.000
_cell.length_c   1.000
_cell.angle_alpha   90.00
_cell.angle_beta   90.00
_cell.angle_gamma   90.00
#
_symmetry.space_group_name_H-M   'P 1'
#
loop_
_entity.id
_entity.type
_entity.pdbx_description
1 polymer ?
#
loop_
_entity_poly.entity_id
_entity_poly.type
_entity_poly.pdbx_seq_one_letter_code
_entity_poly.pdbx_strand_id
1 'polypeptide(L)'
;MGRILAADIECFSDVDLIKCGVYAYADSPAFEILLFAYSFDGGETQIIDLAQGEKLPAEVEEAIFDVSVTKTAYNANFERTCLSKYFGRYIPPESWHCSAVQAAMLALPRSLEDVGRVLGLDEQKMKEGRELIRYFCVPCKPTKANGGRTRNLPCHAPEKWELFKTYCKRDVDVEKSIRRKLHNFPIPESEMELYRLDQRINDRGVLVDMGLVKQAIACERLHKEVVTKRAYELTGLENPNSVAQLKGWLGDMGMEAESLSRKAVSEMIAETDGEVEELLRLRLLMAKTSVKKYEAMERSVCSDGRVHGMLMFYGANRSGRWSGKNVQIQNLPKNDIPDLELARDLVKQGRFEDIELLYDSTPNVLSELIRTAFIPKLGCRFVVADFSAIEARVMGWLSGEEWVLDVFRGDGKLYEMTASRMFGIPMAEIGKGSPERAKGKVASLSCQYGGSTNGLISMGALDMGLTEEELPPLVAAWRKANPHMVQFWWDVDAAAIKAVTEKQKTKVGKIIFEYMSGILFITLPSGRKLSYVKPRMAVNRFGRDGLTYEGIAENKKWSRIETYGPKLVENIVQGTARDLLAEAMLRVEKKGYPIVMHCHDEIIAEVPEGSGSVDEMCEIMAIQPKWAEGLPLRADGYQCSFYQKM
;
A
#
# COMPACT_ATOMS: atom_id res chain seq x y z
N MET A 1 2.89 -35.32 5.07
CA MET A 1 2.54 -34.14 4.26
C MET A 1 1.12 -34.35 3.80
N GLY A 2 0.21 -33.42 4.04
CA GLY A 2 -1.16 -33.51 3.52
C GLY A 2 -1.18 -33.41 2.00
N ARG A 3 -2.30 -33.80 1.38
CA ARG A 3 -2.52 -33.73 -0.06
C ARG A 3 -2.43 -32.27 -0.55
N ILE A 4 -1.75 -32.01 -1.67
CA ILE A 4 -1.54 -30.68 -2.24
C ILE A 4 -2.09 -30.63 -3.67
N LEU A 5 -2.91 -29.63 -3.97
CA LEU A 5 -3.36 -29.28 -5.32
C LEU A 5 -2.68 -27.96 -5.73
N ALA A 6 -1.70 -28.03 -6.62
CA ALA A 6 -1.17 -26.85 -7.28
C ALA A 6 -2.06 -26.51 -8.48
N ALA A 7 -2.39 -25.23 -8.68
CA ALA A 7 -3.27 -24.81 -9.76
C ALA A 7 -2.87 -23.43 -10.33
N ASP A 8 -3.20 -23.24 -11.60
CA ASP A 8 -3.14 -21.98 -12.34
C ASP A 8 -4.35 -21.92 -13.28
N ILE A 9 -4.90 -20.72 -13.48
CA ILE A 9 -6.06 -20.51 -14.34
C ILE A 9 -5.81 -19.38 -15.32
N GLU A 10 -6.30 -19.57 -16.53
CA GLU A 10 -6.42 -18.51 -17.52
C GLU A 10 -7.89 -18.19 -17.76
N CYS A 11 -8.24 -16.92 -17.75
CA CYS A 11 -9.63 -16.48 -17.79
C CYS A 11 -9.82 -15.26 -18.67
N PHE A 12 -11.04 -15.04 -19.12
CA PHE A 12 -11.46 -13.87 -19.86
C PHE A 12 -12.40 -13.02 -19.00
N SER A 13 -12.31 -11.70 -19.17
CA SER A 13 -13.34 -10.74 -18.74
C SER A 13 -13.32 -9.57 -19.72
N ASP A 14 -14.46 -8.87 -19.84
CA ASP A 14 -14.55 -7.61 -20.57
C ASP A 14 -14.00 -6.41 -19.77
N VAL A 15 -13.71 -6.61 -18.48
CA VAL A 15 -13.11 -5.61 -17.60
C VAL A 15 -11.59 -5.81 -17.50
N ASP A 16 -10.84 -4.71 -17.38
CA ASP A 16 -9.37 -4.74 -17.27
C ASP A 16 -8.92 -5.10 -15.84
N LEU A 17 -8.36 -6.31 -15.67
CA LEU A 17 -7.87 -6.84 -14.39
C LEU A 17 -6.91 -5.89 -13.64
N ILE A 18 -6.00 -5.22 -14.37
CA ILE A 18 -4.98 -4.35 -13.76
C ILE A 18 -5.64 -3.09 -13.19
N LYS A 19 -6.70 -2.60 -13.83
CA LYS A 19 -7.39 -1.37 -13.45
C LYS A 19 -8.46 -1.54 -12.37
N CYS A 20 -9.16 -2.68 -12.35
CA CYS A 20 -10.29 -2.92 -11.45
C CYS A 20 -9.98 -3.91 -10.30
N GLY A 21 -8.92 -4.71 -10.42
CA GLY A 21 -8.63 -5.78 -9.47
C GLY A 21 -9.45 -7.05 -9.74
N VAL A 22 -9.08 -8.15 -9.09
CA VAL A 22 -9.65 -9.48 -9.42
C VAL A 22 -11.14 -9.61 -9.10
N TYR A 23 -11.63 -8.96 -8.05
CA TYR A 23 -13.02 -9.09 -7.64
C TYR A 23 -13.97 -8.51 -8.70
N ALA A 24 -13.78 -7.26 -9.12
CA ALA A 24 -14.58 -6.65 -10.18
C ALA A 24 -14.36 -7.35 -11.55
N TYR A 25 -13.13 -7.79 -11.81
CA TYR A 25 -12.80 -8.58 -13.00
C TYR A 25 -13.60 -9.89 -13.09
N ALA A 26 -13.64 -10.65 -11.99
CA ALA A 26 -14.39 -11.91 -11.89
C ALA A 26 -15.89 -11.67 -11.76
N ASP A 27 -16.32 -10.54 -11.19
CA ASP A 27 -17.74 -10.26 -10.99
C ASP A 27 -18.49 -9.96 -12.30
N SER A 28 -17.75 -9.53 -13.34
CA SER A 28 -18.33 -9.29 -14.67
C SER A 28 -19.22 -10.47 -15.13
N PRO A 29 -20.41 -10.18 -15.69
CA PRO A 29 -21.24 -11.19 -16.35
C PRO A 29 -20.55 -11.90 -17.53
N ALA A 30 -19.53 -11.28 -18.13
CA ALA A 30 -18.77 -11.85 -19.24
C ALA A 30 -17.55 -12.68 -18.77
N PHE A 31 -17.33 -12.80 -17.45
CA PHE A 31 -16.22 -13.55 -16.90
C PHE A 31 -16.31 -15.05 -17.23
N GLU A 32 -15.20 -15.64 -17.66
CA GLU A 32 -15.12 -17.05 -18.01
C GLU A 32 -13.72 -17.61 -17.69
N ILE A 33 -13.64 -18.75 -17.01
CA ILE A 33 -12.38 -19.50 -16.90
C ILE A 33 -12.21 -20.32 -18.18
N LEU A 34 -11.09 -20.12 -18.87
CA LEU A 34 -10.80 -20.72 -20.16
C LEU A 34 -9.96 -22.00 -20.01
N LEU A 35 -8.91 -21.94 -19.20
CA LEU A 35 -7.99 -23.04 -18.96
C LEU A 35 -7.78 -23.22 -17.45
N PHE A 36 -7.62 -24.47 -17.03
CA PHE A 36 -7.27 -24.83 -15.66
C PHE A 36 -6.11 -25.84 -15.69
N ALA A 37 -4.92 -25.39 -15.31
CA ALA A 37 -3.77 -26.27 -15.12
C ALA A 37 -3.68 -26.71 -13.67
N TYR A 38 -3.33 -27.98 -13.43
CA TYR A 38 -3.20 -28.49 -12.07
C TYR A 38 -2.20 -29.62 -11.92
N SER A 39 -1.76 -29.84 -10.67
CA SER A 39 -0.87 -30.93 -10.31
C SER A 39 -1.13 -31.35 -8.87
N PHE A 40 -1.33 -32.65 -8.64
CA PHE A 40 -1.39 -33.20 -7.29
C PHE A 40 0.01 -33.60 -6.81
N ASP A 41 0.34 -33.22 -5.58
CA ASP A 41 1.51 -33.70 -4.83
C ASP A 41 2.85 -33.58 -5.58
N GLY A 42 2.97 -32.58 -6.46
CA GLY A 42 4.17 -32.33 -7.25
C GLY A 42 4.33 -33.23 -8.48
N GLY A 43 3.31 -34.01 -8.84
CA GLY A 43 3.27 -34.85 -10.03
C GLY A 43 3.25 -34.06 -11.35
N GLU A 44 2.99 -34.78 -12.44
CA GLU A 44 2.88 -34.17 -13.77
C GLU A 44 1.73 -33.15 -13.81
N THR A 45 1.98 -31.99 -14.41
CA THR A 45 0.95 -30.97 -14.59
C THR A 45 0.02 -31.37 -15.72
N GLN A 46 -1.27 -31.38 -15.41
CA GLN A 46 -2.38 -31.63 -16.34
C GLN A 46 -3.04 -30.29 -16.72
N ILE A 47 -3.76 -30.26 -17.83
CA ILE A 47 -4.49 -29.10 -18.33
C ILE A 47 -5.93 -29.51 -18.64
N ILE A 48 -6.87 -28.61 -18.37
CA ILE A 48 -8.29 -28.76 -18.68
C ILE A 48 -8.72 -27.57 -19.53
N ASP A 49 -9.24 -27.85 -20.72
CA ASP A 49 -9.71 -26.88 -21.70
C ASP A 49 -11.21 -26.59 -21.53
N LEU A 50 -11.53 -25.80 -20.50
CA LEU A 50 -12.90 -25.42 -20.17
C LEU A 50 -13.56 -24.63 -21.30
N ALA A 51 -12.81 -23.80 -22.03
CA ALA A 51 -13.30 -23.02 -23.18
C ALA A 51 -13.72 -23.90 -24.36
N GLN A 52 -13.24 -25.15 -24.45
CA GLN A 52 -13.67 -26.14 -25.45
C GLN A 52 -14.61 -27.22 -24.87
N GLY A 53 -15.14 -26.99 -23.67
CA GLY A 53 -16.18 -27.84 -23.08
C GLY A 53 -15.67 -29.05 -22.30
N GLU A 54 -14.36 -29.14 -22.03
CA GLU A 54 -13.87 -30.09 -21.03
C GLU A 54 -14.43 -29.74 -19.64
N LYS A 55 -14.47 -30.73 -18.75
CA LYS A 55 -14.98 -30.57 -17.39
C LYS A 55 -13.90 -30.86 -16.37
N LEU A 56 -13.98 -30.20 -15.22
CA LEU A 56 -13.15 -30.55 -14.08
C LEU A 56 -13.42 -32.00 -13.66
N PRO A 57 -12.39 -32.85 -13.49
CA PRO A 57 -12.55 -34.15 -12.87
C PRO A 57 -13.12 -34.01 -11.46
N ALA A 58 -13.99 -34.94 -11.06
CA ALA A 58 -14.66 -34.90 -9.74
C ALA A 58 -13.65 -34.77 -8.59
N GLU A 59 -12.53 -35.48 -8.66
CA GLU A 59 -11.47 -35.43 -7.66
C GLU A 59 -10.82 -34.03 -7.53
N VAL A 60 -10.70 -33.29 -8.64
CA VAL A 60 -10.18 -31.92 -8.62
C VAL A 60 -11.19 -30.97 -8.00
N GLU A 61 -12.46 -31.09 -8.38
CA GLU A 61 -13.54 -30.30 -7.82
C GLU A 61 -13.69 -30.53 -6.30
N GLU A 62 -13.69 -31.78 -5.85
CA GLU A 62 -13.72 -32.15 -4.44
C GLU A 62 -12.52 -31.55 -3.69
N ALA A 63 -11.32 -31.66 -4.24
CA ALA A 63 -10.10 -31.12 -3.64
C ALA A 63 -10.13 -29.58 -3.48
N ILE A 64 -10.75 -28.85 -4.41
CA ILE A 64 -10.90 -27.39 -4.31
C ILE A 64 -11.65 -27.00 -3.03
N PHE A 65 -12.74 -27.70 -2.72
CA PHE A 65 -13.58 -27.41 -1.57
C PHE A 65 -13.14 -28.09 -0.27
N ASP A 66 -12.34 -29.16 -0.36
CA ASP A 66 -11.82 -29.87 0.82
C ASP A 66 -10.72 -29.05 1.52
N VAL A 67 -11.02 -28.56 2.73
CA VAL A 67 -10.07 -27.78 3.56
C VAL A 67 -8.90 -28.61 4.08
N SER A 68 -8.98 -29.94 4.03
CA SER A 68 -7.85 -30.83 4.35
C SER A 68 -6.82 -30.89 3.22
N VAL A 69 -7.21 -30.53 1.99
CA VAL A 69 -6.30 -30.44 0.84
C VAL A 69 -5.75 -29.03 0.74
N THR A 70 -4.43 -28.91 0.73
CA THR A 70 -3.76 -27.63 0.55
C THR A 70 -3.79 -27.22 -0.91
N LYS A 71 -4.38 -26.07 -1.22
CA LYS A 71 -4.32 -25.46 -2.54
C LYS A 71 -3.14 -24.50 -2.60
N THR A 72 -2.36 -24.58 -3.67
CA THR A 72 -1.25 -23.66 -3.90
C THR A 72 -1.37 -23.03 -5.27
N ALA A 73 -1.21 -21.72 -5.31
CA ALA A 73 -1.06 -20.98 -6.55
C ALA A 73 -0.12 -19.81 -6.31
N TYR A 74 0.47 -19.28 -7.38
CA TYR A 74 1.44 -18.22 -7.23
C TYR A 74 0.80 -16.93 -6.70
N ASN A 75 -0.43 -16.63 -7.13
CA ASN A 75 -1.22 -15.52 -6.60
C ASN A 75 -2.60 -16.00 -6.08
N ALA A 76 -2.61 -16.93 -5.11
CA ALA A 76 -3.81 -17.64 -4.62
C ALA A 76 -5.11 -16.85 -4.44
N ASN A 77 -5.05 -15.54 -4.15
CA ASN A 77 -6.23 -14.68 -4.12
C ASN A 77 -6.97 -14.67 -5.47
N PHE A 78 -6.23 -14.65 -6.58
CA PHE A 78 -6.76 -14.62 -7.93
C PHE A 78 -7.52 -15.91 -8.25
N GLU A 79 -6.86 -17.06 -8.10
CA GLU A 79 -7.44 -18.36 -8.42
C GLU A 79 -8.67 -18.62 -7.54
N ARG A 80 -8.58 -18.34 -6.23
CA ARG A 80 -9.69 -18.52 -5.29
C ARG A 80 -10.91 -17.65 -5.64
N THR A 81 -10.69 -16.39 -6.00
CA THR A 81 -11.79 -15.45 -6.34
C THR A 81 -12.48 -15.88 -7.63
N CYS A 82 -11.70 -16.17 -8.67
CA CYS A 82 -12.21 -16.64 -9.95
C CYS A 82 -12.94 -17.98 -9.84
N LEU A 83 -12.41 -18.94 -9.07
CA LEU A 83 -13.08 -20.22 -8.84
C LEU A 83 -14.36 -20.05 -8.04
N SER A 84 -14.38 -19.14 -7.05
CA SER A 84 -15.60 -18.85 -6.29
C SER A 84 -16.73 -18.36 -7.21
N LYS A 85 -16.39 -17.50 -8.19
CA LYS A 85 -17.34 -17.06 -9.23
C LYS A 85 -17.77 -18.22 -10.13
N TYR A 86 -16.81 -19.00 -10.63
CA TYR A 86 -17.06 -20.13 -11.54
C TYR A 86 -18.04 -21.15 -10.94
N PHE A 87 -17.85 -21.53 -9.68
CA PHE A 87 -18.74 -22.47 -8.99
C PHE A 87 -20.00 -21.82 -8.40
N GLY A 88 -20.12 -20.49 -8.43
CA GLY A 88 -21.19 -19.76 -7.73
C GLY A 88 -21.19 -20.00 -6.22
N ARG A 89 -20.04 -20.37 -5.63
CA ARG A 89 -19.90 -20.79 -4.24
C ARG A 89 -18.64 -20.18 -3.63
N TYR A 90 -18.78 -19.55 -2.47
CA TYR A 90 -17.65 -18.98 -1.74
C TYR A 90 -16.61 -20.06 -1.39
N ILE A 91 -15.37 -19.84 -1.82
CA ILE A 91 -14.21 -20.65 -1.45
C ILE A 91 -13.41 -19.89 -0.39
N PRO A 92 -13.31 -20.43 0.83
CA PRO A 92 -12.70 -19.70 1.94
C PRO A 92 -11.16 -19.90 1.93
N PRO A 93 -10.38 -19.01 2.55
CA PRO A 93 -8.92 -18.96 2.38
C PRO A 93 -8.13 -19.98 3.21
N GLU A 94 -8.76 -20.79 4.06
CA GLU A 94 -8.12 -21.59 5.12
C GLU A 94 -7.02 -22.52 4.60
N SER A 95 -7.28 -23.12 3.44
CA SER A 95 -6.44 -24.12 2.80
C SER A 95 -5.67 -23.59 1.59
N TRP A 96 -5.72 -22.28 1.33
CA TRP A 96 -5.03 -21.65 0.20
C TRP A 96 -3.70 -21.03 0.62
N HIS A 97 -2.63 -21.44 -0.07
CA HIS A 97 -1.27 -21.00 0.18
C HIS A 97 -0.75 -20.23 -1.05
N CYS A 98 -0.26 -19.01 -0.81
CA CYS A 98 0.20 -18.11 -1.85
C CYS A 98 1.74 -18.11 -1.94
N SER A 99 2.28 -18.62 -3.03
CA SER A 99 3.74 -18.69 -3.22
C SER A 99 4.38 -17.32 -3.42
N ALA A 100 3.66 -16.34 -3.96
CA ALA A 100 4.13 -14.95 -3.99
C ALA A 100 4.23 -14.34 -2.59
N VAL A 101 3.38 -14.74 -1.62
CA VAL A 101 3.51 -14.32 -0.22
C VAL A 101 4.75 -14.96 0.41
N GLN A 102 4.96 -16.27 0.20
CA GLN A 102 6.16 -16.97 0.68
C GLN A 102 7.45 -16.29 0.16
N ALA A 103 7.49 -15.93 -1.12
CA ALA A 103 8.60 -15.18 -1.71
C ALA A 103 8.75 -13.77 -1.10
N ALA A 104 7.64 -13.03 -0.95
CA ALA A 104 7.64 -11.68 -0.39
C ALA A 104 8.15 -11.63 1.06
N MET A 105 7.89 -12.66 1.86
CA MET A 105 8.42 -12.78 3.23
C MET A 105 9.95 -12.86 3.29
N LEU A 106 10.56 -13.43 2.24
CA LEU A 106 12.01 -13.45 2.06
C LEU A 106 12.53 -12.23 1.28
N ALA A 107 11.69 -11.19 1.15
CA ALA A 107 12.07 -9.95 0.52
C ALA A 107 12.39 -10.08 -1.00
N LEU A 108 11.96 -11.20 -1.62
CA LEU A 108 12.13 -11.52 -3.05
C LEU A 108 11.07 -10.81 -3.92
N PRO A 109 11.25 -10.79 -5.27
CA PRO A 109 10.22 -10.26 -6.17
C PRO A 109 8.89 -10.98 -6.06
N ARG A 110 7.79 -10.27 -6.34
CA ARG A 110 6.43 -10.82 -6.27
C ARG A 110 5.89 -11.32 -7.60
N SER A 111 6.54 -11.06 -8.73
CA SER A 111 6.14 -11.63 -10.02
C SER A 111 6.75 -13.03 -10.18
N LEU A 112 6.04 -13.94 -10.85
CA LEU A 112 6.49 -15.33 -11.05
C LEU A 112 7.80 -15.36 -11.83
N GLU A 113 7.90 -14.52 -12.86
CA GLU A 113 9.08 -14.36 -13.70
C GLU A 113 10.29 -13.85 -12.90
N ASP A 114 10.15 -12.74 -12.15
CA ASP A 114 11.31 -12.15 -11.50
C ASP A 114 11.80 -12.99 -10.32
N VAL A 115 10.90 -13.64 -9.57
CA VAL A 115 11.34 -14.56 -8.51
C VAL A 115 12.03 -15.79 -9.11
N GLY A 116 11.51 -16.34 -10.22
CA GLY A 116 12.11 -17.47 -10.91
C GLY A 116 13.52 -17.13 -11.40
N ARG A 117 13.71 -15.92 -11.91
CA ARG A 117 15.02 -15.39 -12.31
C ARG A 117 15.97 -15.24 -11.12
N VAL A 118 15.51 -14.63 -10.02
CA VAL A 118 16.34 -14.38 -8.82
C VAL A 118 16.75 -15.68 -8.13
N LEU A 119 15.87 -16.68 -8.11
CA LEU A 119 16.15 -18.02 -7.56
C LEU A 119 16.98 -18.91 -8.51
N GLY A 120 17.24 -18.46 -9.74
CA GLY A 120 18.01 -19.21 -10.74
C GLY A 120 17.34 -20.54 -11.08
N LEU A 121 16.05 -20.52 -11.39
CA LEU A 121 15.34 -21.72 -11.84
C LEU A 121 15.77 -22.09 -13.26
N ASP A 122 15.94 -23.39 -13.51
CA ASP A 122 16.23 -23.92 -14.85
C ASP A 122 15.03 -23.66 -15.78
N GLU A 123 13.82 -23.80 -15.24
CA GLU A 123 12.57 -23.51 -15.91
C GLU A 123 12.05 -22.12 -15.52
N GLN A 124 11.76 -21.31 -16.53
CA GLN A 124 11.28 -19.93 -16.37
C GLN A 124 9.90 -19.77 -17.00
N LYS A 125 9.18 -18.73 -16.56
CA LYS A 125 7.94 -18.29 -17.20
C LYS A 125 8.19 -17.98 -18.69
N MET A 126 7.28 -18.43 -19.56
CA MET A 126 7.42 -18.18 -21.01
C MET A 126 7.21 -16.70 -21.34
N LYS A 127 8.01 -16.17 -22.28
CA LYS A 127 7.96 -14.76 -22.67
C LYS A 127 6.71 -14.44 -23.51
N GLU A 128 6.23 -15.42 -24.25
CA GLU A 128 5.06 -15.39 -25.12
C GLU A 128 3.76 -15.20 -24.34
N GLY A 129 3.74 -15.55 -23.05
CA GLY A 129 2.55 -15.49 -22.19
C GLY A 129 1.86 -14.13 -22.20
N ARG A 130 2.62 -13.02 -22.24
CA ARG A 130 2.04 -11.66 -22.30
C ARG A 130 1.21 -11.44 -23.58
N GLU A 131 1.67 -11.95 -24.72
CA GLU A 131 0.93 -11.84 -25.97
C GLU A 131 -0.32 -12.73 -25.95
N LEU A 132 -0.18 -13.96 -25.43
CA LEU A 132 -1.28 -14.92 -25.36
C LEU A 132 -2.41 -14.43 -24.44
N ILE A 133 -2.08 -13.94 -23.24
CA ILE A 133 -3.04 -13.32 -22.32
C ILE A 133 -3.74 -12.15 -23.02
N ARG A 134 -2.99 -11.24 -23.67
CA ARG A 134 -3.59 -10.12 -24.39
C ARG A 134 -4.51 -10.58 -25.51
N TYR A 135 -4.23 -11.71 -26.15
CA TYR A 135 -5.01 -12.22 -27.26
C TYR A 135 -6.31 -12.89 -26.81
N PHE A 136 -6.27 -13.77 -25.80
CA PHE A 136 -7.40 -14.60 -25.38
C PHE A 136 -8.16 -14.08 -24.16
N CYS A 137 -7.49 -13.38 -23.24
CA CYS A 137 -8.05 -12.97 -21.95
C CYS A 137 -8.60 -11.53 -21.93
N VAL A 138 -8.33 -10.75 -22.98
CA VAL A 138 -8.69 -9.32 -23.08
C VAL A 138 -9.52 -9.08 -24.34
N PRO A 139 -10.54 -8.20 -24.32
CA PRO A 139 -11.28 -7.81 -25.51
C PRO A 139 -10.37 -7.28 -26.62
N CYS A 140 -10.69 -7.62 -27.86
CA CYS A 140 -10.00 -7.12 -29.03
C CYS A 140 -10.81 -6.01 -29.71
N LYS A 141 -10.13 -5.04 -30.33
CA LYS A 141 -10.82 -3.98 -31.08
C LYS A 141 -11.42 -4.58 -32.37
N PRO A 142 -12.66 -4.22 -32.74
CA PRO A 142 -13.24 -4.66 -34.00
C PRO A 142 -12.49 -4.00 -35.16
N THR A 143 -12.03 -4.82 -36.10
CA THR A 143 -11.31 -4.37 -37.30
C THR A 143 -11.81 -5.13 -38.52
N LYS A 144 -11.55 -4.61 -39.72
CA LYS A 144 -11.87 -5.37 -40.96
C LYS A 144 -11.10 -6.70 -41.01
N ALA A 145 -9.84 -6.71 -40.57
CA ALA A 145 -8.97 -7.88 -40.61
C ALA A 145 -9.42 -9.03 -39.70
N ASN A 146 -10.09 -8.73 -38.58
CA ASN A 146 -10.58 -9.74 -37.65
C ASN A 146 -12.09 -10.05 -37.81
N GLY A 147 -12.73 -9.54 -38.87
CA GLY A 147 -14.15 -9.74 -39.14
C GLY A 147 -15.07 -8.96 -38.19
N GLY A 148 -14.60 -7.86 -37.59
CA GLY A 148 -15.37 -7.04 -36.66
C GLY A 148 -15.56 -7.66 -35.28
N ARG A 149 -14.86 -8.76 -34.96
CA ARG A 149 -14.96 -9.42 -33.66
C ARG A 149 -14.41 -8.56 -32.53
N THR A 150 -15.01 -8.71 -31.36
CA THR A 150 -14.65 -8.01 -30.12
C THR A 150 -13.94 -8.90 -29.10
N ARG A 151 -13.84 -10.21 -29.39
CA ARG A 151 -13.15 -11.22 -28.57
C ARG A 151 -12.48 -12.25 -29.48
N ASN A 152 -11.31 -12.75 -29.09
CA ASN A 152 -10.71 -13.90 -29.75
C ASN A 152 -11.06 -15.19 -28.99
N LEU A 153 -11.47 -16.22 -29.73
CA LEU A 153 -11.80 -17.54 -29.22
C LEU A 153 -10.71 -18.54 -29.66
N PRO A 154 -10.62 -19.72 -29.03
CA PRO A 154 -9.66 -20.76 -29.41
C PRO A 154 -9.63 -21.06 -30.91
N CYS A 155 -10.81 -21.14 -31.55
CA CYS A 155 -10.95 -21.43 -32.98
C CYS A 155 -10.36 -20.35 -33.91
N HIS A 156 -10.14 -19.12 -33.42
CA HIS A 156 -9.57 -18.04 -34.23
C HIS A 156 -8.04 -18.15 -34.38
N ALA A 157 -7.37 -18.87 -33.49
CA ALA A 157 -5.93 -19.10 -33.54
C ALA A 157 -5.54 -20.42 -32.83
N PRO A 158 -5.85 -21.59 -33.43
CA PRO A 158 -5.66 -22.89 -32.77
C PRO A 158 -4.23 -23.16 -32.32
N GLU A 159 -3.23 -22.78 -33.13
CA GLU A 159 -1.82 -22.94 -32.77
C GLU A 159 -1.42 -22.08 -31.55
N LYS A 160 -1.93 -20.84 -31.47
CA LYS A 160 -1.74 -19.98 -30.29
C LYS A 160 -2.46 -20.55 -29.06
N TRP A 161 -3.59 -21.23 -29.26
CA TRP A 161 -4.33 -21.86 -28.18
C TRP A 161 -3.56 -23.03 -27.55
N GLU A 162 -2.96 -23.90 -28.37
CA GLU A 162 -2.11 -24.98 -27.87
C GLU A 162 -0.84 -24.46 -27.16
N LEU A 163 -0.27 -23.37 -27.67
CA LEU A 163 0.82 -22.68 -26.97
C LEU A 163 0.35 -22.09 -25.62
N PHE A 164 -0.89 -21.61 -25.55
CA PHE A 164 -1.48 -21.06 -24.33
C PHE A 164 -1.76 -22.13 -23.26
N LYS A 165 -2.20 -23.32 -23.67
CA LYS A 165 -2.26 -24.51 -22.79
C LYS A 165 -0.89 -24.85 -22.20
N THR A 166 0.14 -24.86 -23.05
CA THR A 166 1.52 -25.13 -22.62
C THR A 166 2.01 -24.06 -21.63
N TYR A 167 1.68 -22.80 -21.87
CA TYR A 167 1.98 -21.68 -20.99
C TYR A 167 1.32 -21.82 -19.61
N CYS A 168 0.02 -22.11 -19.55
CA CYS A 168 -0.69 -22.30 -18.28
C CYS A 168 -0.11 -23.48 -17.47
N LYS A 169 0.22 -24.61 -18.13
CA LYS A 169 0.95 -25.71 -17.48
C LYS A 169 2.31 -25.27 -16.93
N ARG A 170 3.07 -24.50 -17.73
CA ARG A 170 4.40 -24.02 -17.35
C ARG A 170 4.34 -23.15 -16.09
N ASP A 171 3.33 -22.31 -15.94
CA ASP A 171 3.21 -21.45 -14.76
C ASP A 171 3.04 -22.28 -13.46
N VAL A 172 2.29 -23.40 -13.50
CA VAL A 172 2.23 -24.37 -12.38
C VAL A 172 3.59 -25.02 -12.11
N ASP A 173 4.33 -25.42 -13.15
CA ASP A 173 5.65 -26.06 -12.98
C ASP A 173 6.70 -25.10 -12.40
N VAL A 174 6.67 -23.83 -12.82
CA VAL A 174 7.52 -22.77 -12.26
C VAL A 174 7.13 -22.49 -10.81
N GLU A 175 5.85 -22.41 -10.48
CA GLU A 175 5.34 -22.24 -9.12
C GLU A 175 5.81 -23.37 -8.18
N LYS A 176 5.68 -24.64 -8.61
CA LYS A 176 6.18 -25.80 -7.88
C LYS A 176 7.68 -25.73 -7.65
N SER A 177 8.43 -25.27 -8.66
CA SER A 177 9.89 -25.11 -8.58
C SER A 177 10.31 -24.02 -7.58
N ILE A 178 9.58 -22.90 -7.54
CA ILE A 178 9.76 -21.84 -6.53
C ILE A 178 9.52 -22.41 -5.14
N ARG A 179 8.37 -23.06 -4.92
CA ARG A 179 8.05 -23.68 -3.61
C ARG A 179 9.10 -24.68 -3.17
N ARG A 180 9.63 -25.49 -4.10
CA ARG A 180 10.72 -26.42 -3.82
C ARG A 180 12.00 -25.70 -3.41
N LYS A 181 12.39 -24.59 -4.07
CA LYS A 181 13.55 -23.79 -3.65
C LYS A 181 13.33 -23.13 -2.29
N LEU A 182 12.10 -22.76 -1.96
CA LEU A 182 11.73 -22.08 -0.72
C LEU A 182 11.27 -23.03 0.40
N HIS A 183 11.39 -24.36 0.24
CA HIS A 183 10.83 -25.33 1.19
C HIS A 183 11.37 -25.21 2.63
N ASN A 184 12.61 -24.74 2.79
CA ASN A 184 13.23 -24.49 4.11
C ASN A 184 12.74 -23.20 4.77
N PHE A 185 11.91 -22.42 4.08
CA PHE A 185 11.33 -21.17 4.55
C PHE A 185 9.81 -21.19 4.33
N PRO A 186 9.06 -22.10 4.98
CA PRO A 186 7.62 -22.10 4.89
C PRO A 186 7.05 -20.83 5.54
N ILE A 187 5.84 -20.43 5.13
CA ILE A 187 5.09 -19.38 5.83
C ILE A 187 4.75 -19.93 7.23
N PRO A 188 5.18 -19.28 8.34
CA PRO A 188 4.81 -19.69 9.69
C PRO A 188 3.30 -19.62 9.89
N GLU A 189 2.74 -20.50 10.72
CA GLU A 189 1.29 -20.56 10.95
C GLU A 189 0.72 -19.22 11.45
N SER A 190 1.45 -18.49 12.28
CA SER A 190 1.04 -17.15 12.74
C SER A 190 0.88 -16.16 11.58
N GLU A 191 1.72 -16.25 10.54
CA GLU A 191 1.59 -15.42 9.34
C GLU A 191 0.52 -15.95 8.38
N MET A 192 0.29 -17.27 8.35
CA MET A 192 -0.84 -17.85 7.61
C MET A 192 -2.17 -17.40 8.21
N GLU A 193 -2.30 -17.32 9.53
CA GLU A 193 -3.49 -16.80 10.20
C GLU A 193 -3.78 -15.34 9.79
N LEU A 194 -2.74 -14.50 9.77
CA LEU A 194 -2.84 -13.12 9.30
C LEU A 194 -3.15 -13.00 7.81
N TYR A 195 -2.58 -13.88 6.98
CA TYR A 195 -2.92 -13.95 5.57
C TYR A 195 -4.41 -14.31 5.38
N ARG A 196 -4.93 -15.30 6.11
CA ARG A 196 -6.35 -15.66 6.06
C ARG A 196 -7.25 -14.50 6.50
N LEU A 197 -6.86 -13.76 7.55
CA LEU A 197 -7.58 -12.56 7.96
C LEU A 197 -7.58 -11.49 6.85
N ASP A 198 -6.42 -11.19 6.25
CA ASP A 198 -6.32 -10.28 5.09
C ASP A 198 -7.23 -10.71 3.94
N GLN A 199 -7.28 -12.00 3.64
CA GLN A 199 -8.16 -12.53 2.59
C GLN A 199 -9.63 -12.33 2.94
N ARG A 200 -10.05 -12.56 4.19
CA ARG A 200 -11.43 -12.30 4.64
C ARG A 200 -11.80 -10.82 4.62
N ILE A 201 -10.89 -9.93 5.01
CA ILE A 201 -11.10 -8.47 4.91
C ILE A 201 -11.29 -8.07 3.44
N ASN A 202 -10.41 -8.57 2.57
CA ASN A 202 -10.51 -8.30 1.13
C ASN A 202 -11.78 -8.87 0.51
N ASP A 203 -12.21 -10.08 0.91
CA ASP A 203 -13.47 -10.71 0.48
C ASP A 203 -14.68 -9.91 0.96
N ARG A 204 -14.65 -9.39 2.18
CA ARG A 204 -15.73 -8.59 2.77
C ARG A 204 -15.89 -7.25 2.04
N GLY A 205 -14.79 -6.59 1.70
CA GLY A 205 -14.80 -5.27 1.07
C GLY A 205 -15.50 -4.20 1.90
N VAL A 206 -15.75 -3.04 1.29
CA VAL A 206 -16.45 -1.90 1.90
C VAL A 206 -17.43 -1.27 0.90
N LEU A 207 -18.61 -0.84 1.36
CA LEU A 207 -19.59 -0.18 0.49
C LEU A 207 -19.12 1.20 0.05
N VAL A 208 -19.51 1.57 -1.17
CA VAL A 208 -19.19 2.87 -1.75
C VAL A 208 -20.48 3.62 -2.12
N ASP A 209 -20.57 4.89 -1.73
CA ASP A 209 -21.64 5.79 -2.15
C ASP A 209 -21.44 6.19 -3.63
N MET A 210 -21.95 5.34 -4.52
CA MET A 210 -21.84 5.58 -5.97
C MET A 210 -22.57 6.84 -6.44
N GLY A 211 -23.52 7.37 -5.66
CA GLY A 211 -24.14 8.66 -5.93
C GLY A 211 -23.12 9.79 -5.78
N LEU A 212 -22.41 9.82 -4.66
CA LEU A 212 -21.31 10.77 -4.42
C LEU A 212 -20.19 10.60 -5.45
N VAL A 213 -19.74 9.36 -5.72
CA VAL A 213 -18.66 9.09 -6.69
C VAL A 213 -18.99 9.67 -8.07
N LYS A 214 -20.18 9.37 -8.60
CA LYS A 214 -20.59 9.84 -9.93
C LYS A 214 -20.70 11.37 -9.99
N GLN A 215 -21.27 11.98 -8.95
CA GLN A 215 -21.40 13.44 -8.90
C GLN A 215 -20.04 14.14 -8.71
N ALA A 216 -19.12 13.56 -7.95
CA ALA A 216 -17.76 14.10 -7.81
C ALA A 216 -17.00 14.07 -9.16
N ILE A 217 -17.13 12.99 -9.94
CA ILE A 217 -16.56 12.89 -11.29
C ILE A 217 -17.22 13.93 -12.23
N ALA A 218 -18.54 14.09 -12.16
CA ALA A 218 -19.26 15.10 -12.95
C ALA A 218 -18.86 16.53 -12.58
N CYS A 219 -18.73 16.83 -11.29
CA CYS A 219 -18.30 18.13 -10.74
C CYS A 219 -16.93 18.52 -11.27
N GLU A 220 -15.94 17.62 -11.17
CA GLU A 220 -14.59 17.89 -11.68
C GLU A 220 -14.59 18.12 -13.19
N ARG A 221 -15.39 17.38 -13.95
CA ARG A 221 -15.49 17.56 -15.40
C ARG A 221 -15.99 18.98 -15.73
N LEU A 222 -17.07 19.42 -15.08
CA LEU A 222 -17.62 20.77 -15.26
C LEU A 222 -16.62 21.85 -14.83
N HIS A 223 -15.99 21.67 -13.66
CA HIS A 223 -14.97 22.59 -13.17
C HIS A 223 -13.79 22.70 -14.16
N LYS A 224 -13.33 21.58 -14.73
CA LYS A 224 -12.28 21.59 -15.75
C LYS A 224 -12.71 22.31 -17.01
N GLU A 225 -13.94 22.15 -17.47
CA GLU A 225 -14.47 22.89 -18.62
C GLU A 225 -14.46 24.40 -18.36
N VAL A 226 -14.89 24.84 -17.16
CA VAL A 226 -14.89 26.26 -16.75
C VAL A 226 -13.48 26.82 -16.66
N VAL A 227 -12.57 26.17 -15.92
CA VAL A 227 -11.18 26.63 -15.74
C VAL A 227 -10.43 26.64 -17.08
N THR A 228 -10.64 25.62 -17.91
CA THR A 228 -10.02 25.54 -19.23
C THR A 228 -10.54 26.67 -20.13
N LYS A 229 -11.85 26.93 -20.13
CA LYS A 229 -12.45 28.03 -20.88
C LYS A 229 -11.91 29.39 -20.44
N ARG A 230 -11.77 29.64 -19.13
CA ARG A 230 -11.15 30.87 -18.63
C ARG A 230 -9.69 31.02 -19.07
N ALA A 231 -8.93 29.93 -19.05
CA ALA A 231 -7.55 29.94 -19.54
C ALA A 231 -7.48 30.21 -21.06
N TYR A 232 -8.44 29.70 -21.82
CA TYR A 232 -8.60 30.04 -23.25
C TYR A 232 -8.89 31.53 -23.46
N GLU A 233 -9.85 32.08 -22.72
CA GLU A 233 -10.23 33.51 -22.82
C GLU A 233 -9.07 34.44 -22.45
N LEU A 234 -8.26 34.05 -21.47
CA LEU A 234 -7.11 34.82 -21.00
C LEU A 234 -5.93 34.78 -21.97
N THR A 235 -5.67 33.62 -22.60
CA THR A 235 -4.43 33.40 -23.35
C THR A 235 -4.57 33.39 -24.87
N GLY A 236 -5.77 33.09 -25.39
CA GLY A 236 -6.01 32.86 -26.82
C GLY A 236 -5.31 31.61 -27.40
N LEU A 237 -4.70 30.77 -26.55
CA LEU A 237 -3.99 29.57 -27.00
C LEU A 237 -4.93 28.50 -27.53
N GLU A 238 -4.49 27.66 -28.48
CA GLU A 238 -5.29 26.50 -28.95
C GLU A 238 -5.42 25.40 -27.89
N ASN A 239 -4.45 25.28 -26.99
CA ASN A 239 -4.45 24.33 -25.89
C ASN A 239 -3.69 24.90 -24.67
N PRO A 240 -4.37 25.57 -23.73
CA PRO A 240 -3.77 26.13 -22.53
C PRO A 240 -3.27 25.05 -21.55
N ASN A 241 -3.47 23.75 -21.82
CA ASN A 241 -2.83 22.67 -21.07
C ASN A 241 -1.45 22.27 -21.64
N SER A 242 -1.12 22.69 -22.87
CA SER A 242 0.16 22.39 -23.49
C SER A 242 1.30 23.16 -22.82
N VAL A 243 2.28 22.44 -22.27
CA VAL A 243 3.48 23.04 -21.65
C VAL A 243 4.22 23.94 -22.64
N ALA A 244 4.33 23.53 -23.90
CA ALA A 244 5.03 24.30 -24.92
C ALA A 244 4.32 25.61 -25.25
N GLN A 245 2.99 25.58 -25.42
CA GLN A 245 2.20 26.76 -25.73
C GLN A 245 2.19 27.75 -24.56
N LEU A 246 2.03 27.25 -23.33
CA LEU A 246 2.09 28.09 -22.13
C LEU A 246 3.46 28.73 -21.92
N LYS A 247 4.56 28.01 -22.14
CA LYS A 247 5.90 28.59 -22.07
C LYS A 247 6.10 29.69 -23.11
N GLY A 248 5.56 29.52 -24.32
CA GLY A 248 5.56 30.55 -25.35
C GLY A 248 4.81 31.80 -24.90
N TRP A 249 3.58 31.64 -24.43
CA TRP A 249 2.75 32.76 -23.95
C TRP A 249 3.38 33.49 -22.75
N LEU A 250 3.95 32.75 -21.79
CA LEU A 250 4.68 33.34 -20.66
C LEU A 250 5.89 34.15 -21.15
N GLY A 251 6.63 33.63 -22.15
CA GLY A 251 7.74 34.34 -22.78
C GLY A 251 7.30 35.63 -23.46
N ASP A 252 6.16 35.61 -24.16
CA ASP A 252 5.57 36.80 -24.78
C ASP A 252 5.16 37.86 -23.73
N MET A 253 4.78 37.42 -22.53
CA MET A 253 4.51 38.27 -21.36
C MET A 253 5.79 38.66 -20.58
N GLY A 254 6.97 38.32 -21.09
CA GLY A 254 8.26 38.68 -20.48
C GLY A 254 8.74 37.76 -19.35
N MET A 255 8.14 36.58 -19.21
CA MET A 255 8.50 35.56 -18.22
C MET A 255 9.02 34.27 -18.86
N GLU A 256 10.29 33.95 -18.68
CA GLU A 256 10.84 32.65 -19.09
C GLU A 256 10.64 31.59 -17.99
N ALA A 257 9.97 30.50 -18.34
CA ALA A 257 9.77 29.37 -17.41
C ALA A 257 10.57 28.13 -17.83
N GLU A 258 11.61 27.78 -17.07
CA GLU A 258 12.36 26.53 -17.28
C GLU A 258 11.52 25.29 -16.96
N SER A 259 10.64 25.39 -15.96
CA SER A 259 9.77 24.30 -15.51
C SER A 259 8.37 24.81 -15.22
N LEU A 260 7.36 24.06 -15.67
CA LEU A 260 5.96 24.29 -15.32
C LEU A 260 5.43 23.17 -14.40
N SER A 261 6.31 22.65 -13.53
CA SER A 261 5.95 21.73 -12.45
C SER A 261 5.11 22.44 -11.37
N ARG A 262 4.37 21.69 -10.56
CA ARG A 262 3.53 22.26 -9.50
C ARG A 262 4.31 23.18 -8.55
N LYS A 263 5.53 22.77 -8.16
CA LYS A 263 6.40 23.54 -7.28
C LYS A 263 6.85 24.84 -7.95
N ALA A 264 7.43 24.74 -9.15
CA ALA A 264 7.87 25.91 -9.91
C ALA A 264 6.74 26.90 -10.18
N VAL A 265 5.54 26.42 -10.54
CA VAL A 265 4.38 27.29 -10.75
C VAL A 265 3.95 28.00 -9.45
N SER A 266 4.03 27.33 -8.31
CA SER A 266 3.68 27.94 -7.02
C SER A 266 4.69 29.02 -6.61
N GLU A 267 5.98 28.82 -6.90
CA GLU A 267 7.03 29.83 -6.70
C GLU A 267 6.82 31.03 -7.62
N MET A 268 6.53 30.81 -8.91
CA MET A 268 6.25 31.90 -9.85
C MET A 268 5.00 32.72 -9.46
N ILE A 269 3.95 32.08 -8.92
CA ILE A 269 2.76 32.82 -8.44
C ILE A 269 3.13 33.85 -7.36
N ALA A 270 4.14 33.57 -6.51
CA ALA A 270 4.57 34.51 -5.47
C ALA A 270 5.30 35.75 -6.03
N GLU A 271 5.78 35.67 -7.27
CA GLU A 271 6.59 36.70 -7.93
C GLU A 271 5.87 37.34 -9.13
N THR A 272 4.59 36.99 -9.35
CA THR A 272 3.78 37.49 -10.47
C THR A 272 2.50 38.15 -10.00
N ASP A 273 1.96 39.01 -10.86
CA ASP A 273 0.67 39.66 -10.69
C ASP A 273 -0.16 39.62 -12.00
N GLY A 274 -1.40 40.09 -11.92
CA GLY A 274 -2.27 40.29 -13.08
C GLY A 274 -2.58 39.00 -13.85
N GLU A 275 -2.53 39.08 -15.19
CA GLU A 275 -2.93 37.98 -16.08
C GLU A 275 -1.99 36.77 -15.98
N VAL A 276 -0.70 37.01 -15.71
CA VAL A 276 0.29 35.93 -15.56
C VAL A 276 -0.01 35.13 -14.30
N GLU A 277 -0.24 35.81 -13.17
CA GLU A 277 -0.60 35.16 -11.92
C GLU A 277 -1.91 34.35 -12.07
N GLU A 278 -2.92 34.95 -12.70
CA GLU A 278 -4.21 34.29 -12.95
C GLU A 278 -4.01 33.01 -13.77
N LEU A 279 -3.26 33.06 -14.87
CA LEU A 279 -3.00 31.88 -15.70
C LEU A 279 -2.26 30.78 -14.93
N LEU A 280 -1.25 31.14 -14.15
CA LEU A 280 -0.49 30.19 -13.33
C LEU A 280 -1.40 29.51 -12.30
N ARG A 281 -2.33 30.25 -11.67
CA ARG A 281 -3.36 29.69 -10.78
C ARG A 281 -4.32 28.75 -11.52
N LEU A 282 -4.82 29.15 -12.69
CA LEU A 282 -5.68 28.31 -13.54
C LEU A 282 -4.97 27.00 -13.93
N ARG A 283 -3.67 27.07 -14.25
CA ARG A 283 -2.85 25.88 -14.54
C ARG A 283 -2.78 24.92 -13.35
N LEU A 284 -2.61 25.43 -12.13
CA LEU A 284 -2.62 24.57 -10.94
C LEU A 284 -3.96 23.85 -10.76
N LEU A 285 -5.08 24.54 -11.01
CA LEU A 285 -6.42 23.96 -10.95
C LEU A 285 -6.62 22.89 -12.05
N MET A 286 -6.25 23.17 -13.30
CA MET A 286 -6.35 22.20 -14.40
C MET A 286 -5.50 20.94 -14.16
N ALA A 287 -4.31 21.11 -13.56
CA ALA A 287 -3.38 20.02 -13.29
C ALA A 287 -3.80 19.14 -12.10
N LYS A 288 -4.72 19.58 -11.26
CA LYS A 288 -5.15 18.80 -10.11
C LYS A 288 -5.95 17.57 -10.56
N THR A 289 -5.68 16.43 -9.94
CA THR A 289 -6.33 15.15 -10.28
C THR A 289 -7.10 14.61 -9.08
N SER A 290 -8.04 15.42 -8.60
CA SER A 290 -8.82 15.17 -7.38
C SER A 290 -9.74 13.94 -7.50
N VAL A 291 -9.99 13.46 -8.73
CA VAL A 291 -10.98 12.41 -8.99
C VAL A 291 -10.45 11.02 -9.36
N LYS A 292 -9.13 10.85 -9.53
CA LYS A 292 -8.57 9.52 -9.90
C LYS A 292 -8.97 8.39 -8.93
N LYS A 293 -9.22 8.74 -7.66
CA LYS A 293 -9.70 7.79 -6.65
C LYS A 293 -11.18 7.45 -6.84
N TYR A 294 -12.03 8.41 -7.17
CA TYR A 294 -13.42 8.17 -7.54
C TYR A 294 -13.52 7.30 -8.79
N GLU A 295 -12.74 7.58 -9.84
CA GLU A 295 -12.69 6.74 -11.03
C GLU A 295 -12.18 5.31 -10.72
N ALA A 296 -11.24 5.18 -9.78
CA ALA A 296 -10.79 3.87 -9.33
C ALA A 296 -11.88 3.12 -8.57
N MET A 297 -12.66 3.80 -7.72
CA MET A 297 -13.84 3.23 -7.07
C MET A 297 -14.88 2.78 -8.09
N GLU A 298 -15.22 3.64 -9.05
CA GLU A 298 -16.18 3.34 -10.12
C GLU A 298 -15.79 2.11 -10.94
N ARG A 299 -14.50 1.93 -11.23
CA ARG A 299 -14.02 0.74 -11.94
C ARG A 299 -13.93 -0.52 -11.08
N SER A 300 -13.83 -0.40 -9.76
CA SER A 300 -13.55 -1.52 -8.85
C SER A 300 -14.75 -1.96 -8.02
N VAL A 301 -15.86 -1.23 -8.08
CA VAL A 301 -17.10 -1.58 -7.38
C VAL A 301 -17.69 -2.83 -8.01
N CYS A 302 -18.05 -3.81 -7.18
CA CYS A 302 -18.71 -5.04 -7.58
C CYS A 302 -20.24 -4.86 -7.56
N SER A 303 -20.96 -5.86 -8.05
CA SER A 303 -22.42 -5.88 -8.15
C SER A 303 -23.15 -5.77 -6.81
N ASP A 304 -22.46 -6.08 -5.70
CA ASP A 304 -22.96 -5.89 -4.33
C ASP A 304 -22.79 -4.45 -3.80
N GLY A 305 -22.24 -3.55 -4.62
CA GLY A 305 -21.97 -2.15 -4.30
C GLY A 305 -20.69 -1.93 -3.48
N ARG A 306 -19.90 -2.97 -3.24
CA ARG A 306 -18.66 -2.90 -2.45
C ARG A 306 -17.42 -2.89 -3.33
N VAL A 307 -16.36 -2.28 -2.82
CA VAL A 307 -15.02 -2.42 -3.36
C VAL A 307 -14.26 -3.43 -2.52
N HIS A 308 -13.72 -4.45 -3.19
CA HIS A 308 -12.99 -5.58 -2.59
C HIS A 308 -11.51 -5.55 -2.97
N GLY A 309 -10.69 -6.34 -2.29
CA GLY A 309 -9.29 -6.56 -2.70
C GLY A 309 -8.40 -5.31 -2.64
N MET A 310 -8.69 -4.37 -1.74
CA MET A 310 -7.95 -3.11 -1.61
C MET A 310 -6.60 -3.26 -0.89
N LEU A 311 -6.36 -4.41 -0.25
CA LEU A 311 -5.19 -4.65 0.57
C LEU A 311 -4.31 -5.74 -0.04
N MET A 312 -3.00 -5.54 0.02
CA MET A 312 -2.00 -6.54 -0.35
C MET A 312 -1.18 -6.93 0.87
N PHE A 313 -1.41 -8.15 1.37
CA PHE A 313 -0.58 -8.77 2.41
C PHE A 313 0.89 -8.80 2.00
N TYR A 314 1.79 -8.36 2.89
CA TYR A 314 3.23 -8.23 2.61
C TYR A 314 3.57 -7.31 1.42
N GLY A 315 2.75 -6.28 1.18
CA GLY A 315 2.94 -5.33 0.09
C GLY A 315 4.21 -4.47 0.23
N ALA A 316 4.66 -4.21 1.48
CA ALA A 316 5.94 -3.61 1.79
C ALA A 316 6.97 -4.70 2.13
N ASN A 317 7.78 -5.09 1.14
CA ASN A 317 8.65 -6.26 1.18
C ASN A 317 9.79 -6.23 2.24
N ARG A 318 9.89 -5.19 3.07
CA ARG A 318 10.93 -5.08 4.10
C ARG A 318 10.35 -5.08 5.51
N SER A 319 9.39 -4.21 5.80
CA SER A 319 8.70 -4.20 7.10
C SER A 319 7.62 -5.28 7.22
N GLY A 320 7.10 -5.79 6.11
CA GLY A 320 5.96 -6.72 6.08
C GLY A 320 4.60 -6.02 6.23
N ARG A 321 4.56 -4.67 6.20
CA ARG A 321 3.32 -3.89 6.18
C ARG A 321 2.50 -4.23 4.93
N TRP A 322 1.19 -4.11 5.07
CA TRP A 322 0.27 -4.15 3.94
C TRP A 322 0.47 -2.93 3.03
N SER A 323 0.16 -3.08 1.75
CA SER A 323 0.06 -1.95 0.82
C SER A 323 -1.34 -1.87 0.21
N GLY A 324 -1.68 -0.70 -0.32
CA GLY A 324 -2.93 -0.47 -1.02
C GLY A 324 -2.88 -0.96 -2.46
N LYS A 325 -3.98 -1.56 -2.90
CA LYS A 325 -4.23 -1.97 -4.28
C LYS A 325 -5.54 -1.33 -4.77
N ASN A 326 -5.67 -1.14 -6.08
CA ASN A 326 -6.84 -0.51 -6.71
C ASN A 326 -7.10 0.89 -6.12
N VAL A 327 -8.14 1.03 -5.29
CA VAL A 327 -8.38 2.23 -4.48
C VAL A 327 -7.39 2.23 -3.30
N GLN A 328 -6.16 2.72 -3.54
CA GLN A 328 -5.12 2.71 -2.49
C GLN A 328 -5.52 3.59 -1.30
N ILE A 329 -6.06 2.96 -0.25
CA ILE A 329 -6.66 3.60 0.93
C ILE A 329 -5.62 4.28 1.85
N GLN A 330 -4.38 3.83 1.82
CA GLN A 330 -3.26 4.41 2.58
C GLN A 330 -2.86 5.81 2.06
N ASN A 331 -3.26 6.15 0.83
CA ASN A 331 -2.92 7.40 0.15
C ASN A 331 -4.13 8.34 0.02
N LEU A 332 -5.13 8.21 0.89
CA LEU A 332 -6.30 9.09 0.88
C LEU A 332 -5.99 10.41 1.62
N PRO A 333 -6.35 11.58 1.06
CA PRO A 333 -6.17 12.89 1.71
C PRO A 333 -6.83 12.96 3.09
N LYS A 334 -6.32 13.79 4.00
CA LYS A 334 -7.00 14.08 5.28
C LYS A 334 -8.24 14.96 5.02
N ASN A 335 -9.19 14.94 5.95
CA ASN A 335 -10.29 15.89 6.05
C ASN A 335 -9.89 17.06 6.94
N ASP A 336 -9.88 18.26 6.39
CA ASP A 336 -9.64 19.53 7.08
C ASP A 336 -10.81 20.52 6.89
N ILE A 337 -11.77 20.24 5.99
CA ILE A 337 -13.03 21.00 5.83
C ILE A 337 -13.88 20.96 7.13
N PRO A 338 -14.24 22.12 7.71
CA PRO A 338 -15.01 22.19 8.96
C PRO A 338 -16.42 21.60 8.89
N ASP A 339 -17.12 21.81 7.77
CA ASP A 339 -18.51 21.43 7.51
C ASP A 339 -18.60 20.29 6.48
N LEU A 340 -17.78 19.25 6.70
CA LEU A 340 -17.57 18.13 5.78
C LEU A 340 -18.87 17.46 5.29
N GLU A 341 -19.87 17.32 6.16
CA GLU A 341 -21.17 16.72 5.82
C GLU A 341 -21.97 17.60 4.84
N LEU A 342 -21.97 18.93 5.02
CA LEU A 342 -22.60 19.86 4.09
C LEU A 342 -21.93 19.81 2.72
N ALA A 343 -20.60 19.88 2.68
CA ALA A 343 -19.82 19.77 1.45
C ALA A 343 -20.15 18.47 0.70
N ARG A 344 -20.20 17.36 1.44
CA ARG A 344 -20.54 16.03 0.92
C ARG A 344 -21.93 16.02 0.30
N ASP A 345 -22.92 16.56 0.98
CA ASP A 345 -24.31 16.58 0.53
C ASP A 345 -24.53 17.48 -0.68
N LEU A 346 -23.90 18.65 -0.73
CA LEU A 346 -23.93 19.54 -1.89
C LEU A 346 -23.37 18.85 -3.15
N VAL A 347 -22.20 18.19 -3.04
CA VAL A 347 -21.65 17.41 -4.16
C VAL A 347 -22.60 16.27 -4.54
N LYS A 348 -23.11 15.51 -3.58
CA LYS A 348 -24.03 14.39 -3.83
C LYS A 348 -25.35 14.83 -4.49
N GLN A 349 -25.82 16.05 -4.21
CA GLN A 349 -27.02 16.64 -4.83
C GLN A 349 -26.74 17.27 -6.20
N GLY A 350 -25.48 17.35 -6.65
CA GLY A 350 -25.10 18.02 -7.89
C GLY A 350 -25.11 19.54 -7.81
N ARG A 351 -25.09 20.11 -6.60
CA ARG A 351 -25.16 21.56 -6.33
C ARG A 351 -23.77 22.20 -6.44
N PHE A 352 -23.19 22.14 -7.64
CA PHE A 352 -21.79 22.55 -7.85
C PHE A 352 -21.57 24.07 -7.76
N GLU A 353 -22.56 24.87 -8.16
CA GLU A 353 -22.51 26.33 -8.02
C GLU A 353 -22.40 26.75 -6.55
N ASP A 354 -23.09 26.04 -5.65
CA ASP A 354 -22.99 26.30 -4.21
C ASP A 354 -21.62 25.90 -3.66
N ILE A 355 -20.98 24.86 -4.21
CA ILE A 355 -19.61 24.50 -3.82
C ILE A 355 -18.64 25.62 -4.20
N GLU A 356 -18.76 26.17 -5.41
CA GLU A 356 -17.92 27.29 -5.87
C GLU A 356 -18.17 28.58 -5.08
N LEU A 357 -19.40 28.78 -4.59
CA LEU A 357 -19.76 29.94 -3.77
C LEU A 357 -19.27 29.84 -2.32
N LEU A 358 -19.36 28.64 -1.72
CA LEU A 358 -19.11 28.42 -0.29
C LEU A 358 -17.66 28.05 0.02
N TYR A 359 -16.91 27.50 -0.94
CA TYR A 359 -15.56 27.01 -0.72
C TYR A 359 -14.56 27.62 -1.71
N ASP A 360 -13.36 27.92 -1.22
CA ASP A 360 -12.29 28.55 -2.01
C ASP A 360 -11.79 27.66 -3.17
N SER A 361 -12.03 26.34 -3.10
CA SER A 361 -11.51 25.41 -4.10
C SER A 361 -12.34 24.13 -4.21
N THR A 362 -13.16 24.05 -5.25
CA THR A 362 -13.89 22.83 -5.64
C THR A 362 -12.96 21.61 -5.73
N PRO A 363 -11.78 21.67 -6.37
CA PRO A 363 -10.86 20.54 -6.38
C PRO A 363 -10.32 20.14 -5.00
N ASN A 364 -10.17 21.07 -4.04
CA ASN A 364 -9.82 20.72 -2.65
C ASN A 364 -10.98 19.99 -1.97
N VAL A 365 -12.20 20.52 -2.11
CA VAL A 365 -13.42 19.88 -1.59
C VAL A 365 -13.53 18.43 -2.09
N LEU A 366 -13.47 18.23 -3.41
CA LEU A 366 -13.55 16.88 -4.00
C LEU A 366 -12.45 15.95 -3.50
N SER A 367 -11.24 16.47 -3.27
CA SER A 367 -10.08 15.70 -2.79
C SER A 367 -10.26 15.24 -1.34
N GLU A 368 -10.78 16.07 -0.47
CA GLU A 368 -11.01 15.72 0.94
C GLU A 368 -12.23 14.80 1.11
N LEU A 369 -13.24 14.95 0.25
CA LEU A 369 -14.43 14.10 0.27
C LEU A 369 -14.18 12.63 -0.13
N ILE A 370 -13.01 12.27 -0.66
CA ILE A 370 -12.74 10.92 -1.17
C ILE A 370 -12.97 9.84 -0.08
N ARG A 371 -12.56 10.12 1.16
CA ARG A 371 -12.79 9.17 2.28
C ARG A 371 -14.28 8.92 2.53
N THR A 372 -15.08 9.97 2.41
CA THR A 372 -16.53 9.95 2.70
C THR A 372 -17.36 9.16 1.68
N ALA A 373 -16.74 8.72 0.58
CA ALA A 373 -17.34 7.79 -0.36
C ALA A 373 -17.46 6.38 0.21
N PHE A 374 -16.61 6.01 1.18
CA PHE A 374 -16.77 4.75 1.90
C PHE A 374 -17.84 4.90 2.97
N ILE A 375 -18.87 4.06 2.89
CA ILE A 375 -20.02 4.08 3.79
C ILE A 375 -20.24 2.69 4.39
N PRO A 376 -20.78 2.57 5.60
CA PRO A 376 -21.19 1.30 6.16
C PRO A 376 -22.47 0.80 5.47
N LYS A 377 -22.77 -0.48 5.65
CA LYS A 377 -24.08 -1.06 5.30
C LYS A 377 -25.20 -0.34 6.05
N LEU A 378 -26.38 -0.28 5.42
CA LEU A 378 -27.59 0.25 6.05
C LEU A 378 -27.85 -0.44 7.40
N GLY A 379 -28.08 0.36 8.44
CA GLY A 379 -28.25 -0.11 9.82
C GLY A 379 -26.93 -0.42 10.55
N CYS A 380 -25.79 -0.12 9.94
CA CYS A 380 -24.46 -0.22 10.54
C CYS A 380 -23.77 1.15 10.59
N ARG A 381 -22.70 1.21 11.39
CA ARG A 381 -21.76 2.32 11.48
C ARG A 381 -20.32 1.81 11.41
N PHE A 382 -19.37 2.72 11.19
CA PHE A 382 -17.97 2.40 11.40
C PHE A 382 -17.56 2.64 12.85
N VAL A 383 -16.78 1.71 13.40
CA VAL A 383 -15.95 1.91 14.60
C VAL A 383 -14.51 1.95 14.10
N VAL A 384 -13.80 3.02 14.44
CA VAL A 384 -12.42 3.23 14.00
C VAL A 384 -11.53 3.37 15.23
N ALA A 385 -10.39 2.68 15.23
CA ALA A 385 -9.36 2.82 16.26
C ALA A 385 -7.97 2.83 15.61
N ASP A 386 -7.10 3.72 16.08
CA ASP A 386 -5.74 3.94 15.58
C ASP A 386 -4.75 3.89 16.73
N PHE A 387 -3.58 3.29 16.52
CA PHE A 387 -2.53 3.34 17.52
C PHE A 387 -1.89 4.73 17.58
N SER A 388 -1.95 5.38 18.75
CA SER A 388 -1.44 6.73 18.92
C SER A 388 0.10 6.75 18.88
N ALA A 389 0.70 7.19 17.78
CA ALA A 389 2.15 7.33 17.59
C ALA A 389 2.96 6.04 17.86
N ILE A 390 2.49 4.91 17.33
CA ILE A 390 3.07 3.58 17.60
C ILE A 390 4.56 3.47 17.31
N GLU A 391 5.03 4.03 16.21
CA GLU A 391 6.45 3.92 15.82
C GLU A 391 7.37 4.65 16.81
N ALA A 392 6.95 5.79 17.34
CA ALA A 392 7.72 6.51 18.34
C ALA A 392 7.76 5.75 19.67
N ARG A 393 6.65 5.12 20.08
CA ARG A 393 6.59 4.24 21.26
C ARG A 393 7.55 3.05 21.10
N VAL A 394 7.49 2.39 19.94
CA VAL A 394 8.36 1.25 19.60
C VAL A 394 9.83 1.68 19.58
N MET A 395 10.15 2.83 18.97
CA MET A 395 11.52 3.35 18.93
C MET A 395 12.06 3.63 20.34
N GLY A 396 11.29 4.31 21.19
CA GLY A 396 11.66 4.55 22.59
C GLY A 396 11.88 3.25 23.37
N TRP A 397 11.00 2.26 23.17
CA TRP A 397 11.08 0.96 23.85
C TRP A 397 12.27 0.10 23.40
N LEU A 398 12.54 0.04 22.09
CA LEU A 398 13.66 -0.75 21.56
C LEU A 398 15.02 -0.13 21.91
N SER A 399 15.10 1.20 21.90
CA SER A 399 16.34 1.92 22.21
C SER A 399 16.58 2.10 23.72
N GLY A 400 15.55 1.97 24.55
CA GLY A 400 15.64 2.26 25.99
C GLY A 400 15.69 3.77 26.28
N GLU A 401 15.10 4.60 25.41
CA GLU A 401 15.00 6.05 25.60
C GLU A 401 13.82 6.36 26.55
N GLU A 402 14.06 6.24 27.85
CA GLU A 402 13.01 6.20 28.89
C GLU A 402 12.11 7.44 28.91
N TRP A 403 12.67 8.63 28.65
CA TRP A 403 11.87 9.87 28.66
C TRP A 403 10.75 9.85 27.61
N VAL A 404 10.96 9.17 26.47
CA VAL A 404 9.92 8.99 25.44
C VAL A 404 8.80 8.10 25.99
N LEU A 405 9.14 7.03 26.70
CA LEU A 405 8.17 6.16 27.33
C LEU A 405 7.41 6.88 28.44
N ASP A 406 8.08 7.70 29.24
CA ASP A 406 7.45 8.51 30.30
C ASP A 406 6.43 9.50 29.75
N VAL A 407 6.74 10.18 28.65
CA VAL A 407 5.76 11.05 27.96
C VAL A 407 4.51 10.24 27.57
N PHE A 408 4.72 9.03 27.06
CA PHE A 408 3.65 8.16 26.61
C PHE A 408 2.86 7.47 27.73
N ARG A 409 3.42 7.37 28.93
CA ARG A 409 2.72 6.99 30.17
C ARG A 409 1.97 8.18 30.78
N GLY A 410 2.41 9.40 30.50
CA GLY A 410 1.79 10.67 30.91
C GLY A 410 0.81 11.23 29.87
N ASP A 411 1.02 12.49 29.48
CA ASP A 411 0.09 13.26 28.63
C ASP A 411 0.22 13.00 27.12
N GLY A 412 1.23 12.24 26.69
CA GLY A 412 1.48 11.87 25.30
C GLY A 412 2.00 13.00 24.40
N LYS A 413 2.41 14.15 24.95
CA LYS A 413 2.90 15.32 24.18
C LYS A 413 4.36 15.17 23.73
N LEU A 414 4.59 14.20 22.84
CA LEU A 414 5.93 13.84 22.37
C LEU A 414 6.66 15.02 21.75
N TYR A 415 6.04 15.74 20.82
CA TYR A 415 6.74 16.76 20.03
C TYR A 415 7.09 17.99 20.86
N GLU A 416 6.23 18.35 21.80
CA GLU A 416 6.46 19.38 22.79
C GLU A 416 7.64 18.98 23.69
N MET A 417 7.68 17.74 24.17
CA MET A 417 8.79 17.25 25.00
C MET A 417 10.10 17.17 24.21
N THR A 418 10.06 16.72 22.96
CA THR A 418 11.23 16.75 22.08
C THR A 418 11.76 18.19 21.97
N ALA A 419 10.90 19.16 21.68
CA ALA A 419 11.28 20.57 21.55
C ALA A 419 11.86 21.12 22.86
N SER A 420 11.23 20.82 23.99
CA SER A 420 11.70 21.20 25.33
C SER A 420 13.13 20.70 25.58
N ARG A 421 13.41 19.42 25.28
CA ARG A 421 14.75 18.83 25.45
C ARG A 421 15.77 19.35 24.44
N MET A 422 15.36 19.63 23.21
CA MET A 422 16.23 20.16 22.16
C MET A 422 16.69 21.59 22.47
N PHE A 423 15.78 22.44 22.97
CA PHE A 423 16.02 23.88 23.12
C PHE A 423 16.17 24.35 24.57
N GLY A 424 15.93 23.48 25.55
CA GLY A 424 15.99 23.84 26.97
C GLY A 424 14.82 24.72 27.44
N ILE A 425 13.72 24.73 26.70
CA ILE A 425 12.53 25.55 26.99
C ILE A 425 11.58 24.73 27.87
N PRO A 426 11.03 25.28 28.97
CA PRO A 426 10.04 24.57 29.80
C PRO A 426 8.82 24.10 29.00
N MET A 427 8.36 22.87 29.25
CA MET A 427 7.17 22.29 28.59
C MET A 427 5.92 23.16 28.65
N ALA A 428 5.73 23.90 29.75
CA ALA A 428 4.58 24.78 29.95
C ALA A 428 4.52 25.94 28.95
N GLU A 429 5.65 26.29 28.32
CA GLU A 429 5.77 27.38 27.35
C GLU A 429 5.56 26.90 25.90
N ILE A 430 5.43 25.59 25.68
CA ILE A 430 5.30 25.00 24.34
C ILE A 430 3.85 24.57 24.08
N GLY A 431 3.12 25.42 23.38
CA GLY A 431 1.71 25.20 23.04
C GLY A 431 1.46 24.41 21.75
N LYS A 432 0.22 23.93 21.60
CA LYS A 432 -0.29 23.28 20.36
C LYS A 432 -0.40 24.35 19.26
N GLY A 433 0.70 24.55 18.52
CA GLY A 433 0.81 25.56 17.46
C GLY A 433 2.10 26.39 17.54
N SER A 434 2.93 26.20 18.55
CA SER A 434 4.18 26.95 18.68
C SER A 434 5.20 26.53 17.60
N PRO A 435 6.06 27.46 17.12
CA PRO A 435 7.14 27.14 16.18
C PRO A 435 8.10 26.07 16.72
N GLU A 436 8.35 26.05 18.03
CA GLU A 436 9.22 25.09 18.71
C GLU A 436 8.65 23.68 18.59
N ARG A 437 7.33 23.51 18.81
CA ARG A 437 6.65 22.23 18.61
C ARG A 437 6.75 21.76 17.17
N ALA A 438 6.59 22.68 16.21
CA ALA A 438 6.72 22.37 14.79
C ALA A 438 8.14 21.87 14.46
N LYS A 439 9.17 22.56 14.95
CA LYS A 439 10.59 22.15 14.88
C LYS A 439 10.80 20.77 15.52
N GLY A 440 10.28 20.53 16.72
CA GLY A 440 10.36 19.25 17.43
C GLY A 440 9.68 18.09 16.67
N LYS A 441 8.54 18.36 16.03
CA LYS A 441 7.81 17.38 15.20
C LYS A 441 8.62 16.98 13.97
N VAL A 442 9.07 17.95 13.17
CA VAL A 442 9.83 17.68 11.94
C VAL A 442 11.13 16.96 12.26
N ALA A 443 11.84 17.40 13.31
CA ALA A 443 13.05 16.74 13.78
C ALA A 443 12.78 15.30 14.23
N SER A 444 11.72 15.04 15.00
CA SER A 444 11.40 13.67 15.45
C SER A 444 11.08 12.74 14.28
N LEU A 445 10.21 13.17 13.36
CA LEU A 445 9.79 12.34 12.23
C LEU A 445 10.94 12.03 11.26
N SER A 446 11.89 12.95 11.08
CA SER A 446 13.03 12.76 10.19
C SER A 446 14.21 12.08 10.87
N CYS A 447 14.63 12.60 12.03
CA CYS A 447 15.87 12.20 12.66
C CYS A 447 15.78 10.84 13.35
N GLN A 448 14.60 10.33 13.77
CA GLN A 448 14.51 9.02 14.43
C GLN A 448 15.07 7.85 13.62
N TYR A 449 15.15 8.02 12.29
CA TYR A 449 15.70 7.05 11.34
C TYR A 449 16.96 7.58 10.62
N GLY A 450 17.71 8.47 11.28
CA GLY A 450 19.00 8.97 10.78
C GLY A 450 18.89 10.09 9.74
N GLY A 451 17.72 10.70 9.57
CA GLY A 451 17.52 11.85 8.69
C GLY A 451 18.57 12.94 8.91
N SER A 452 19.16 13.40 7.81
CA SER A 452 20.05 14.57 7.76
C SER A 452 19.28 15.82 7.32
N THR A 453 19.97 16.91 7.00
CA THR A 453 19.35 18.14 6.46
C THR A 453 18.43 17.86 5.28
N ASN A 454 18.85 17.03 4.32
CA ASN A 454 18.03 16.62 3.18
C ASN A 454 16.76 15.84 3.59
N GLY A 455 16.85 15.09 4.70
CA GLY A 455 15.71 14.41 5.30
C GLY A 455 14.69 15.39 5.89
N LEU A 456 15.15 16.47 6.50
CA LEU A 456 14.27 17.54 7.01
C LEU A 456 13.62 18.31 5.85
N ILE A 457 14.38 18.64 4.81
CA ILE A 457 13.86 19.31 3.60
C ILE A 457 12.74 18.48 2.97
N SER A 458 12.95 17.17 2.80
CA SER A 458 11.94 16.26 2.25
C SER A 458 10.65 16.18 3.10
N MET A 459 10.74 16.50 4.39
CA MET A 459 9.60 16.54 5.31
C MET A 459 8.92 17.92 5.36
N GLY A 460 9.27 18.84 4.45
CA GLY A 460 8.66 20.17 4.36
C GLY A 460 9.23 21.19 5.33
N ALA A 461 10.44 20.97 5.88
CA ALA A 461 11.05 21.91 6.82
C ALA A 461 11.07 23.36 6.30
N LEU A 462 11.42 23.54 5.02
CA LEU A 462 11.48 24.85 4.38
C LEU A 462 10.08 25.46 4.22
N ASP A 463 9.09 24.65 3.83
CA ASP A 463 7.68 25.08 3.69
C ASP A 463 7.07 25.52 5.03
N MET A 464 7.65 25.04 6.14
CA MET A 464 7.28 25.40 7.51
C MET A 464 8.02 26.64 8.03
N GLY A 465 8.79 27.32 7.17
CA GLY A 465 9.51 28.56 7.50
C GLY A 465 10.89 28.37 8.11
N LEU A 466 11.47 27.16 8.07
CA LEU A 466 12.86 26.93 8.50
C LEU A 466 13.84 27.31 7.38
N THR A 467 14.99 27.88 7.72
CA THR A 467 16.06 28.14 6.75
C THR A 467 17.01 26.94 6.64
N GLU A 468 17.73 26.81 5.52
CA GLU A 468 18.73 25.75 5.34
C GLU A 468 19.83 25.78 6.42
N GLU A 469 20.18 26.97 6.91
CA GLU A 469 21.17 27.19 7.98
C GLU A 469 20.69 26.67 9.34
N GLU A 470 19.38 26.66 9.59
CA GLU A 470 18.79 26.13 10.83
C GLU A 470 18.77 24.59 10.87
N LEU A 471 18.85 23.91 9.72
CA LEU A 471 18.67 22.46 9.65
C LEU A 471 19.81 21.65 10.31
N PRO A 472 21.11 21.91 10.06
CA PRO A 472 22.17 21.15 10.71
C PRO A 472 22.16 21.27 12.25
N PRO A 473 22.01 22.48 12.85
CA PRO A 473 21.84 22.63 14.30
C PRO A 473 20.63 21.87 14.84
N LEU A 474 19.51 21.83 14.10
CA LEU A 474 18.31 21.11 14.50
C LEU A 474 18.55 19.59 14.59
N VAL A 475 19.22 19.01 13.59
CA VAL A 475 19.62 17.60 13.60
C VAL A 475 20.54 17.30 14.79
N ALA A 476 21.53 18.17 15.04
CA ALA A 476 22.47 17.99 16.15
C ALA A 476 21.77 18.06 17.52
N ALA A 477 20.87 19.03 17.70
CA ALA A 477 20.08 19.17 18.92
C ALA A 477 19.21 17.94 19.19
N TRP A 478 18.54 17.41 18.15
CA TRP A 478 17.73 16.20 18.29
C TRP A 478 18.57 14.99 18.70
N ARG A 479 19.73 14.78 18.06
CA ARG A 479 20.63 13.66 18.39
C ARG A 479 21.18 13.76 19.81
N LYS A 480 21.48 14.98 20.27
CA LYS A 480 21.91 15.23 21.66
C LYS A 480 20.78 14.96 22.66
N ALA A 481 19.54 15.26 22.30
CA ALA A 481 18.37 15.02 23.15
C ALA A 481 17.95 13.54 23.22
N ASN A 482 18.36 12.72 22.24
CA ASN A 482 18.00 11.30 22.07
C ASN A 482 19.24 10.38 21.97
N PRO A 483 20.14 10.37 22.98
CA PRO A 483 21.41 9.66 22.88
C PRO A 483 21.23 8.13 22.77
N HIS A 484 20.22 7.54 23.41
CA HIS A 484 20.02 6.09 23.38
C HIS A 484 19.48 5.64 22.02
N MET A 485 18.63 6.46 21.38
CA MET A 485 18.19 6.20 20.00
C MET A 485 19.36 6.22 19.02
N VAL A 486 20.27 7.20 19.15
CA VAL A 486 21.45 7.30 18.28
C VAL A 486 22.40 6.13 18.52
N GLN A 487 22.62 5.74 19.78
CA GLN A 487 23.44 4.57 20.12
C GLN A 487 22.84 3.29 19.53
N PHE A 488 21.52 3.10 19.67
CA PHE A 488 20.81 1.94 19.14
C PHE A 488 21.00 1.79 17.62
N TRP A 489 21.06 2.89 16.86
CA TRP A 489 21.35 2.81 15.42
C TRP A 489 22.69 2.15 15.12
N TRP A 490 23.74 2.55 15.84
CA TRP A 490 25.08 2.05 15.60
C TRP A 490 25.30 0.66 16.19
N ASP A 491 24.61 0.33 17.29
CA ASP A 491 24.60 -1.03 17.82
C ASP A 491 23.96 -2.01 16.82
N VAL A 492 22.84 -1.62 16.20
CA VAL A 492 22.18 -2.39 15.14
C VAL A 492 23.09 -2.54 13.92
N ASP A 493 23.78 -1.48 13.51
CA ASP A 493 24.74 -1.52 12.39
C ASP A 493 25.87 -2.52 12.66
N ALA A 494 26.52 -2.39 13.82
CA ALA A 494 27.63 -3.24 14.23
C ALA A 494 27.19 -4.72 14.36
N ALA A 495 26.02 -4.97 14.94
CA ALA A 495 25.48 -6.32 15.09
C ALA A 495 25.15 -6.96 13.75
N ALA A 496 24.55 -6.21 12.81
CA ALA A 496 24.24 -6.70 11.47
C ALA A 496 25.51 -7.00 10.67
N ILE A 497 26.50 -6.11 10.70
CA ILE A 497 27.80 -6.31 10.05
C ILE A 497 28.47 -7.56 10.63
N LYS A 498 28.59 -7.65 11.95
CA LYS A 498 29.20 -8.79 12.64
C LYS A 498 28.50 -10.11 12.28
N ALA A 499 27.16 -10.12 12.24
CA ALA A 499 26.42 -11.31 11.87
C ALA A 499 26.73 -11.79 10.44
N VAL A 500 26.94 -10.85 9.51
CA VAL A 500 27.25 -11.15 8.10
C VAL A 500 28.72 -11.55 7.90
N THR A 501 29.66 -10.82 8.52
CA THR A 501 31.10 -11.03 8.32
C THR A 501 31.62 -12.24 9.09
N GLU A 502 31.22 -12.39 10.35
CA GLU A 502 31.66 -13.48 11.22
C GLU A 502 30.76 -14.72 11.13
N LYS A 503 29.60 -14.61 10.46
CA LYS A 503 28.56 -15.67 10.37
C LYS A 503 28.12 -16.16 11.74
N GLN A 504 28.07 -15.24 12.71
CA GLN A 504 27.65 -15.52 14.08
C GLN A 504 26.28 -14.91 14.34
N LYS A 505 25.55 -15.51 15.28
CA LYS A 505 24.33 -14.93 15.81
C LYS A 505 24.70 -13.77 16.74
N THR A 506 24.18 -12.57 16.48
CA THR A 506 24.38 -11.39 17.32
C THR A 506 23.04 -10.87 17.84
N LYS A 507 23.08 -9.99 18.85
CA LYS A 507 21.88 -9.51 19.54
C LYS A 507 22.06 -8.07 19.99
N VAL A 508 21.02 -7.25 19.80
CA VAL A 508 20.92 -5.88 20.34
C VAL A 508 19.57 -5.77 21.03
N GLY A 509 19.57 -5.64 22.35
CA GLY A 509 18.34 -5.64 23.15
C GLY A 509 17.47 -6.87 22.86
N LYS A 510 16.28 -6.66 22.31
CA LYS A 510 15.31 -7.71 21.93
C LYS A 510 15.46 -8.22 20.49
N ILE A 511 16.38 -7.64 19.71
CA ILE A 511 16.56 -7.94 18.29
C ILE A 511 17.72 -8.91 18.10
N ILE A 512 17.52 -9.93 17.26
CA ILE A 512 18.52 -10.96 16.96
C ILE A 512 18.88 -10.90 15.48
N PHE A 513 20.17 -10.95 15.17
CA PHE A 513 20.69 -10.99 13.81
C PHE A 513 21.36 -12.33 13.56
N GLU A 514 21.06 -12.95 12.44
CA GLU A 514 21.57 -14.26 12.08
C GLU A 514 21.79 -14.35 10.58
N TYR A 515 22.96 -14.83 10.15
CA TYR A 515 23.23 -15.13 8.76
C TYR A 515 23.06 -16.64 8.52
N MET A 516 22.13 -17.01 7.64
CA MET A 516 21.93 -18.40 7.24
C MET A 516 21.45 -18.47 5.79
N SER A 517 21.93 -19.48 5.05
CA SER A 517 21.51 -19.77 3.67
C SER A 517 21.62 -18.57 2.71
N GLY A 518 22.63 -17.71 2.89
CA GLY A 518 22.81 -16.52 2.04
C GLY A 518 21.88 -15.36 2.37
N ILE A 519 21.20 -15.37 3.51
CA ILE A 519 20.26 -14.34 3.94
C ILE A 519 20.67 -13.87 5.34
N LEU A 520 20.72 -12.56 5.55
CA LEU A 520 20.71 -11.98 6.89
C LEU A 520 19.26 -11.88 7.34
N PHE A 521 18.95 -12.54 8.44
CA PHE A 521 17.67 -12.42 9.14
C PHE A 521 17.81 -11.50 10.34
N ILE A 522 16.86 -10.59 10.48
CA ILE A 522 16.67 -9.78 11.67
C ILE A 522 15.38 -10.24 12.33
N THR A 523 15.48 -10.93 13.47
CA THR A 523 14.32 -11.40 14.23
C THR A 523 13.84 -10.30 15.15
N LEU A 524 12.58 -9.89 14.94
CA LEU A 524 11.86 -8.90 15.73
C LEU A 524 11.43 -9.49 17.08
N PRO A 525 11.01 -8.67 18.05
CA PRO A 525 10.57 -9.16 19.36
C PRO A 525 9.39 -10.14 19.29
N SER A 526 8.52 -10.00 18.28
CA SER A 526 7.43 -10.92 17.94
C SER A 526 7.88 -12.31 17.49
N GLY A 527 9.18 -12.48 17.19
CA GLY A 527 9.74 -13.68 16.56
C GLY A 527 9.70 -13.67 15.03
N ARG A 528 9.01 -12.71 14.40
CA ARG A 528 8.99 -12.56 12.95
C ARG A 528 10.35 -12.12 12.43
N LYS A 529 10.73 -12.60 11.25
CA LYS A 529 12.04 -12.30 10.65
C LYS A 529 11.91 -11.33 9.47
N LEU A 530 12.76 -10.31 9.44
CA LEU A 530 13.04 -9.49 8.26
C LEU A 530 14.20 -10.12 7.49
N SER A 531 14.14 -10.10 6.16
CA SER A 531 15.13 -10.77 5.30
C SER A 531 15.91 -9.82 4.41
N TYR A 532 17.23 -10.03 4.38
CA TYR A 532 18.17 -9.30 3.54
C TYR A 532 18.99 -10.30 2.74
N VAL A 533 18.68 -10.44 1.45
CA VAL A 533 19.22 -11.48 0.57
C VAL A 533 20.64 -11.13 0.11
N LYS A 534 21.54 -12.11 0.10
CA LYS A 534 22.96 -12.00 -0.32
C LYS A 534 23.67 -10.77 0.26
N PRO A 535 23.64 -10.60 1.60
CA PRO A 535 24.28 -9.48 2.26
C PRO A 535 25.82 -9.61 2.15
N ARG A 536 26.52 -8.50 1.93
CA ARG A 536 27.99 -8.43 1.94
C ARG A 536 28.48 -7.01 2.17
N MET A 537 29.71 -6.88 2.64
CA MET A 537 30.42 -5.61 2.67
C MET A 537 30.78 -5.15 1.25
N ALA A 538 30.53 -3.89 0.94
CA ALA A 538 30.98 -3.25 -0.30
C ALA A 538 31.17 -1.75 -0.07
N VAL A 539 31.98 -1.13 -0.93
CA VAL A 539 32.17 0.33 -0.93
C VAL A 539 30.85 1.00 -1.31
N ASN A 540 30.37 1.88 -0.44
CA ASN A 540 29.16 2.66 -0.66
C ASN A 540 29.43 3.88 -1.57
N ARG A 541 28.38 4.61 -1.93
CA ARG A 541 28.43 5.83 -2.74
C ARG A 541 29.32 6.94 -2.18
N PHE A 542 29.71 6.87 -0.91
CA PHE A 542 30.59 7.82 -0.23
C PHE A 542 32.04 7.30 -0.10
N GLY A 543 32.39 6.21 -0.79
CA GLY A 543 33.75 5.65 -0.77
C GLY A 543 34.10 4.93 0.52
N ARG A 544 33.13 4.57 1.37
CA ARG A 544 33.36 3.86 2.64
C ARG A 544 32.79 2.44 2.57
N ASP A 545 33.44 1.50 3.23
CA ASP A 545 32.88 0.15 3.35
C ASP A 545 31.58 0.17 4.17
N GLY A 546 30.54 -0.45 3.64
CA GLY A 546 29.23 -0.54 4.26
C GLY A 546 28.50 -1.82 3.89
N LEU A 547 27.46 -2.15 4.64
CA LEU A 547 26.65 -3.33 4.38
C LEU A 547 25.75 -3.10 3.16
N THR A 548 25.74 -4.07 2.25
CA THR A 548 24.84 -4.08 1.08
C THR A 548 24.11 -5.40 0.98
N TYR A 549 22.95 -5.40 0.33
CA TYR A 549 22.14 -6.60 0.09
C TYR A 549 21.48 -6.54 -1.29
N GLU A 550 20.91 -7.64 -1.76
CA GLU A 550 20.12 -7.69 -3.00
C GLU A 550 18.62 -7.55 -2.69
N GLY A 551 17.95 -6.69 -3.45
CA GLY A 551 16.55 -6.38 -3.22
C GLY A 551 15.92 -5.60 -4.37
N ILE A 552 14.65 -5.27 -4.22
CA ILE A 552 13.95 -4.38 -5.15
C ILE A 552 14.29 -2.94 -4.80
N ALA A 553 14.99 -2.24 -5.70
CA ALA A 553 15.32 -0.82 -5.53
C ALA A 553 14.15 0.09 -5.94
N GLU A 554 14.30 1.40 -5.75
CA GLU A 554 13.28 2.41 -6.08
C GLU A 554 12.84 2.39 -7.55
N ASN A 555 13.76 2.03 -8.46
CA ASN A 555 13.47 1.81 -9.88
C ASN A 555 12.67 0.52 -10.17
N LYS A 556 12.21 -0.19 -9.12
CA LYS A 556 11.49 -1.46 -9.15
C LYS A 556 12.26 -2.64 -9.76
N LYS A 557 13.59 -2.52 -9.93
CA LYS A 557 14.45 -3.60 -10.41
C LYS A 557 15.14 -4.31 -9.25
N TRP A 558 15.45 -5.58 -9.45
CA TRP A 558 16.33 -6.31 -8.55
C TRP A 558 17.76 -5.79 -8.69
N SER A 559 18.31 -5.23 -7.63
CA SER A 559 19.67 -4.68 -7.62
C SER A 559 20.32 -4.81 -6.25
N ARG A 560 21.61 -4.47 -6.18
CA ARG A 560 22.31 -4.31 -4.91
C ARG A 560 21.94 -2.96 -4.30
N ILE A 561 21.63 -2.95 -3.02
CA ILE A 561 21.13 -1.81 -2.25
C ILE A 561 22.04 -1.60 -1.04
N GLU A 562 22.40 -0.35 -0.80
CA GLU A 562 23.13 0.06 0.40
C GLU A 562 22.19 0.14 1.62
N THR A 563 22.72 -0.28 2.77
CA THR A 563 22.05 -0.14 4.07
C THR A 563 23.03 0.29 5.14
N TYR A 564 22.47 0.75 6.26
CA TYR A 564 23.18 1.24 7.42
C TYR A 564 22.23 1.20 8.63
N GLY A 565 22.78 1.28 9.84
CA GLY A 565 22.06 1.17 11.11
C GLY A 565 20.69 1.84 11.16
N PRO A 566 20.58 3.17 10.99
CA PRO A 566 19.32 3.89 10.99
C PRO A 566 18.25 3.35 10.01
N LYS A 567 18.64 2.94 8.80
CA LYS A 567 17.72 2.32 7.82
C LYS A 567 17.29 0.91 8.25
N LEU A 568 18.15 0.15 8.91
CA LEU A 568 17.77 -1.14 9.51
C LEU A 568 16.78 -0.92 10.67
N VAL A 569 17.05 0.08 11.51
CA VAL A 569 16.19 0.47 12.64
C VAL A 569 14.81 0.90 12.16
N GLU A 570 14.71 1.69 11.09
CA GLU A 570 13.43 2.03 10.47
C GLU A 570 12.61 0.78 10.14
N ASN A 571 13.23 -0.20 9.46
CA ASN A 571 12.55 -1.45 9.12
C ASN A 571 12.17 -2.27 10.35
N ILE A 572 13.01 -2.29 11.40
CA ILE A 572 12.74 -2.97 12.67
C ILE A 572 11.55 -2.34 13.39
N VAL A 573 11.51 -1.00 13.47
CA VAL A 573 10.44 -0.25 14.15
C VAL A 573 9.13 -0.40 13.38
N GLN A 574 9.13 -0.16 12.06
CA GLN A 574 7.95 -0.33 11.22
C GLN A 574 7.45 -1.77 11.21
N GLY A 575 8.36 -2.75 11.22
CA GLY A 575 8.02 -4.16 11.30
C GLY A 575 7.41 -4.53 12.65
N THR A 576 7.93 -4.00 13.75
CA THR A 576 7.39 -4.25 15.09
C THR A 576 6.01 -3.59 15.25
N ALA A 577 5.83 -2.37 14.74
CA ALA A 577 4.53 -1.69 14.70
C ALA A 577 3.49 -2.48 13.90
N ARG A 578 3.89 -3.02 12.73
CA ARG A 578 3.06 -3.93 11.94
C ARG A 578 2.61 -5.13 12.76
N ASP A 579 3.49 -5.73 13.55
CA ASP A 579 3.17 -6.95 14.32
C ASP A 579 2.19 -6.66 15.46
N LEU A 580 2.30 -5.50 16.09
CA LEU A 580 1.33 -5.03 17.09
C LEU A 580 -0.06 -4.85 16.46
N LEU A 581 -0.13 -4.21 15.28
CA LEU A 581 -1.38 -4.07 14.52
C LEU A 581 -1.94 -5.42 14.10
N ALA A 582 -1.09 -6.31 13.59
CA ALA A 582 -1.48 -7.63 13.12
C ALA A 582 -2.17 -8.45 14.22
N GLU A 583 -1.57 -8.51 15.41
CA GLU A 583 -2.19 -9.20 16.54
C GLU A 583 -3.43 -8.49 17.06
N ALA A 584 -3.46 -7.15 17.04
CA ALA A 584 -4.65 -6.38 17.40
C ALA A 584 -5.83 -6.69 16.46
N MET A 585 -5.60 -6.75 15.15
CA MET A 585 -6.62 -7.11 14.17
C MET A 585 -7.20 -8.51 14.43
N LEU A 586 -6.38 -9.49 14.78
CA LEU A 586 -6.87 -10.83 15.16
C LEU A 586 -7.77 -10.78 16.40
N ARG A 587 -7.41 -10.01 17.43
CA ARG A 587 -8.23 -9.85 18.64
C ARG A 587 -9.55 -9.13 18.36
N VAL A 588 -9.49 -8.05 17.57
CA VAL A 588 -10.65 -7.24 17.17
C VAL A 588 -11.64 -8.08 16.36
N GLU A 589 -11.17 -8.78 15.32
CA GLU A 589 -12.01 -9.67 14.51
C GLU A 589 -12.62 -10.78 15.39
N LYS A 590 -11.82 -11.42 16.24
CA LYS A 590 -12.28 -12.50 17.15
C LYS A 590 -13.34 -12.03 18.14
N LYS A 591 -13.27 -10.79 18.62
CA LYS A 591 -14.26 -10.22 19.54
C LYS A 591 -15.62 -9.98 18.86
N GLY A 592 -15.65 -9.91 17.53
CA GLY A 592 -16.87 -9.63 16.77
C GLY A 592 -16.96 -8.20 16.26
N TYR A 593 -15.81 -7.57 15.99
CA TYR A 593 -15.71 -6.32 15.24
C TYR A 593 -15.22 -6.65 13.81
N PRO A 594 -16.12 -6.89 12.84
CA PRO A 594 -15.73 -7.33 11.50
C PRO A 594 -14.97 -6.23 10.77
N ILE A 595 -13.68 -6.47 10.50
CA ILE A 595 -12.80 -5.48 9.88
C ILE A 595 -13.11 -5.38 8.38
N VAL A 596 -13.47 -4.21 7.87
CA VAL A 596 -13.75 -4.01 6.43
C VAL A 596 -12.55 -3.43 5.68
N MET A 597 -11.70 -2.68 6.38
CA MET A 597 -10.44 -2.16 5.87
C MET A 597 -9.55 -1.72 7.04
N HIS A 598 -8.28 -1.47 6.76
CA HIS A 598 -7.33 -0.88 7.70
C HIS A 598 -6.35 0.02 6.97
N CYS A 599 -5.88 1.09 7.62
CA CYS A 599 -5.08 2.13 7.00
C CYS A 599 -3.91 2.53 7.91
N HIS A 600 -2.68 2.26 7.49
CA HIS A 600 -1.49 2.44 8.34
C HIS A 600 -1.62 1.65 9.65
N ASP A 601 -1.86 2.34 10.77
CA ASP A 601 -2.00 1.77 12.11
C ASP A 601 -3.47 1.81 12.61
N GLU A 602 -4.42 2.10 11.70
CA GLU A 602 -5.85 2.27 11.96
C GLU A 602 -6.65 1.03 11.51
N ILE A 603 -7.56 0.55 12.35
CA ILE A 603 -8.54 -0.51 12.06
C ILE A 603 -9.92 0.12 11.87
N ILE A 604 -10.62 -0.27 10.80
CA ILE A 604 -11.98 0.16 10.51
C ILE A 604 -12.89 -1.08 10.53
N ALA A 605 -13.76 -1.16 11.54
CA ALA A 605 -14.76 -2.21 11.68
C ALA A 605 -16.16 -1.70 11.30
N GLU A 606 -16.95 -2.55 10.64
CA GLU A 606 -18.35 -2.28 10.30
C GLU A 606 -19.25 -3.07 11.26
N VAL A 607 -19.99 -2.35 12.12
CA VAL A 607 -20.84 -2.98 13.15
C VAL A 607 -22.27 -2.46 13.09
N PRO A 608 -23.28 -3.29 13.44
CA PRO A 608 -24.66 -2.82 13.59
C PRO A 608 -24.78 -1.63 14.54
N GLU A 609 -25.72 -0.73 14.25
CA GLU A 609 -26.06 0.37 15.15
C GLU A 609 -26.44 -0.16 16.54
N GLY A 610 -25.96 0.52 17.59
CA GLY A 610 -26.15 0.10 18.98
C GLY A 610 -25.34 -1.12 19.44
N SER A 611 -24.51 -1.72 18.59
CA SER A 611 -23.59 -2.81 18.98
C SER A 611 -22.13 -2.33 19.09
N GLY A 612 -21.40 -2.90 20.04
CA GLY A 612 -20.00 -2.53 20.34
C GLY A 612 -19.82 -1.08 20.79
N SER A 613 -18.59 -0.68 21.10
CA SER A 613 -18.23 0.70 21.42
C SER A 613 -16.84 1.04 20.92
N VAL A 614 -16.56 2.33 20.77
CA VAL A 614 -15.21 2.82 20.43
C VAL A 614 -14.23 2.44 21.53
N ASP A 615 -14.60 2.66 22.80
CA ASP A 615 -13.76 2.37 23.96
C ASP A 615 -13.39 0.89 24.03
N GLU A 616 -14.36 -0.02 23.87
CA GLU A 616 -14.08 -1.46 23.87
C GLU A 616 -13.10 -1.85 22.75
N MET A 617 -13.26 -1.31 21.52
CA MET A 617 -12.33 -1.60 20.43
C MET A 617 -10.93 -1.04 20.70
N CYS A 618 -10.83 0.17 21.25
CA CYS A 618 -9.56 0.78 21.66
C CYS A 618 -8.87 -0.04 22.77
N GLU A 619 -9.61 -0.50 23.78
CA GLU A 619 -9.09 -1.36 24.84
C GLU A 619 -8.52 -2.66 24.28
N ILE A 620 -9.25 -3.32 23.37
CA ILE A 620 -8.80 -4.57 22.72
C ILE A 620 -7.54 -4.36 21.90
N MET A 621 -7.49 -3.25 21.15
CA MET A 621 -6.35 -2.87 20.33
C MET A 621 -5.12 -2.58 21.21
N ALA A 622 -5.31 -1.92 22.35
CA ALA A 622 -4.26 -1.57 23.30
C ALA A 622 -3.76 -2.76 24.16
N ILE A 623 -4.38 -3.95 24.08
CA ILE A 623 -3.89 -5.15 24.77
C ILE A 623 -2.43 -5.42 24.36
N GLN A 624 -1.54 -5.39 25.35
CA GLN A 624 -0.12 -5.62 25.16
C GLN A 624 0.18 -7.12 24.97
N PRO A 625 0.80 -7.52 23.85
CA PRO A 625 1.33 -8.87 23.69
C PRO A 625 2.45 -9.16 24.69
N LYS A 626 2.59 -10.42 25.12
CA LYS A 626 3.63 -10.83 26.09
C LYS A 626 5.05 -10.44 25.67
N TRP A 627 5.36 -10.48 24.38
CA TRP A 627 6.68 -10.12 23.86
C TRP A 627 6.95 -8.60 23.88
N ALA A 628 5.89 -7.80 23.99
CA ALA A 628 5.93 -6.33 24.01
C ALA A 628 5.88 -5.77 25.44
N GLU A 629 6.19 -6.57 26.47
CA GLU A 629 6.18 -6.13 27.86
C GLU A 629 6.98 -4.84 28.07
N GLY A 630 6.36 -3.88 28.77
CA GLY A 630 6.91 -2.55 29.05
C GLY A 630 6.69 -1.49 27.96
N LEU A 631 6.14 -1.85 26.80
CA LEU A 631 5.76 -0.90 25.75
C LEU A 631 4.38 -0.27 26.07
N PRO A 632 4.28 1.03 26.39
CA PRO A 632 2.99 1.65 26.68
C PRO A 632 2.16 1.72 25.40
N LEU A 633 1.21 0.80 25.22
CA LEU A 633 0.27 0.83 24.10
C LEU A 633 -0.94 1.69 24.43
N ARG A 634 -1.40 2.43 23.43
CA ARG A 634 -2.63 3.22 23.50
C ARG A 634 -3.25 3.29 22.11
N ALA A 635 -4.56 3.16 22.06
CA ALA A 635 -5.34 3.44 20.88
C ALA A 635 -6.33 4.57 21.20
N ASP A 636 -6.59 5.42 20.22
CA ASP A 636 -7.69 6.38 20.26
C ASP A 636 -8.61 6.06 19.07
N GLY A 637 -9.89 6.42 19.19
CA GLY A 637 -10.88 6.00 18.20
C GLY A 637 -12.08 6.93 18.13
N TYR A 638 -12.93 6.65 17.15
CA TYR A 638 -14.17 7.37 16.91
C TYR A 638 -15.16 6.47 16.16
N GLN A 639 -16.40 6.93 16.04
CA GLN A 639 -17.42 6.30 15.22
C GLN A 639 -17.92 7.28 14.15
N CYS A 640 -18.34 6.77 13.01
CA CYS A 640 -18.84 7.59 11.91
C CYS A 640 -19.80 6.83 10.99
N SER A 641 -20.68 7.59 10.32
CA SER A 641 -21.64 7.11 9.31
C SER A 641 -21.06 7.07 7.89
N PHE A 642 -19.87 7.64 7.69
CA PHE A 642 -19.02 7.52 6.51
C PHE A 642 -17.58 7.66 6.96
N TYR A 643 -16.64 7.05 6.23
CA TYR A 643 -15.24 7.10 6.63
C TYR A 643 -14.68 8.52 6.48
N GLN A 644 -14.03 9.00 7.54
CA GLN A 644 -13.42 10.32 7.63
C GLN A 644 -12.22 10.22 8.56
N LYS A 645 -11.26 11.13 8.46
CA LYS A 645 -10.12 11.18 9.39
C LYS A 645 -10.13 12.50 10.15
N MET A 646 -10.41 12.43 11.45
CA MET A 646 -10.40 13.59 12.38
C MET A 646 -8.98 14.09 12.64
#